data_AF-A0AAU4MD83-F1
#
_entry.id   AF-A0AAU4MD83-F1
#
_cell.length_a   1.000
_cell.length_b   1.000
_cell.length_c   1.000
_cell.angle_alpha   90.00
_cell.angle_beta   90.00
_cell.angle_gamma   90.00
#
_symmetry.space_group_name_H-M   'P 1'
#
loop_
_entity.id
_entity.type
_entity.pdbx_description
1 polymer ?
#
loop_
_entity_poly.entity_id
_entity_poly.type
_entity_poly.pdbx_seq_one_letter_code
_entity_poly.pdbx_strand_id
1 'polypeptide(L)'
;MDVKRYFRAPIMWIVLAVLAVVVLMQVVSDSNGYKTVDTGQVVAAINAGDVKSAQITTGDSNTVKIQLKDGTSLPTSGTGKTPSGGKFQASYIGDQGRDIAAKLQTQIDDNNSNTLPEGYTVSPEKQSTFVSLLLSMLPIVIIVLVFLFLMNQMQGGGSRVMQFGKSKAKLLTKDTPKTTFSDVAGADEAVEELHEIKEFLQEPAKFQAVGAKIPKGVLLYGPPGTGKTLLARAVAGEAGVPFYSISGSDFVEMFVGVGASRVRDLFEQAKANAPAIVFVDEIDAVGRHRGAGLGGGHDEREQTLNQLLVEMDGFDVKGGVILIAATNRPDILDPALLRPGRFDRQIAVERPDLQGRLDILKVHQKGKPVAPDVDLRAVAKRTPGFTGADLANVLNEAALLTARSDKKLVDNFTLDEAIDRVVAGPQKRTRIMSEKEKKITAYHEGGHALVAAASPNADPVHKITILSRGRALGYTMVLPEEDKYSTTRNEMLDQLAYMLGGRAAEELVFHDPTTGASNDIEKATATARAMVTQYGMTERLGAIKFGSSESEPFLGREMGHQRDYSEEVAGLVDEEVKKLIENAHNEAWEILVENRDVLDNLVLELLEKETLNKEQIAEVFATIVKRPARPAWTGSSRRTPSTRPPVQSPKELALTNGAAAPTDSAPVVDTVKLPPVGEPSTEG
;
A
#
# COMPACT_ATOMS: atom_id res chain seq x y z
N MET A 1 -9.75 -2.46 -41.62
CA MET A 1 -8.38 -2.17 -41.14
C MET A 1 -7.58 -1.65 -42.32
N ASP A 2 -7.24 -0.35 -42.30
CA ASP A 2 -6.63 0.36 -43.42
C ASP A 2 -5.15 -0.01 -43.59
N VAL A 3 -4.89 -1.06 -44.39
CA VAL A 3 -3.55 -1.55 -44.73
C VAL A 3 -2.67 -0.42 -45.30
N LYS A 4 -3.27 0.57 -45.99
CA LYS A 4 -2.56 1.71 -46.57
C LYS A 4 -1.92 2.67 -45.54
N ARG A 5 -2.38 2.68 -44.28
CA ARG A 5 -1.80 3.56 -43.25
C ARG A 5 -0.52 2.98 -42.64
N TYR A 6 -0.43 1.64 -42.57
CA TYR A 6 0.78 0.94 -42.12
C TYR A 6 1.95 1.09 -43.10
N PHE A 7 1.69 1.09 -44.41
CA PHE A 7 2.73 1.28 -45.43
C PHE A 7 3.35 2.69 -45.48
N ARG A 8 2.73 3.69 -44.82
CA ARG A 8 3.28 5.05 -44.73
C ARG A 8 4.06 5.32 -43.43
N ALA A 9 4.07 4.39 -42.49
CA ALA A 9 4.79 4.56 -41.24
C ALA A 9 6.30 4.30 -41.46
N PRO A 10 7.20 5.23 -41.06
CA PRO A 10 8.65 5.05 -41.23
C PRO A 10 9.18 3.81 -40.48
N ILE A 11 8.46 3.36 -39.44
CA ILE A 11 8.78 2.17 -38.66
C ILE A 11 8.80 0.90 -39.53
N MET A 12 7.88 0.75 -40.49
CA MET A 12 7.86 -0.44 -41.35
C MET A 12 9.09 -0.53 -42.26
N TRP A 13 9.58 0.61 -42.77
CA TRP A 13 10.78 0.66 -43.59
C TRP A 13 12.04 0.38 -42.76
N ILE A 14 12.08 0.84 -41.51
CA ILE A 14 13.17 0.52 -40.57
C ILE A 14 13.18 -0.98 -40.28
N VAL A 15 12.02 -1.59 -40.01
CA VAL A 15 11.91 -3.04 -39.77
C VAL A 15 12.33 -3.85 -41.01
N LEU A 16 11.93 -3.43 -42.21
CA LEU A 16 12.33 -4.07 -43.47
C LEU A 16 13.84 -3.96 -43.72
N ALA A 17 14.45 -2.80 -43.43
CA ALA A 17 15.89 -2.61 -43.57
C ALA A 17 16.69 -3.48 -42.59
N VAL A 18 16.23 -3.57 -41.33
CA VAL A 18 16.84 -4.47 -40.34
C VAL A 18 16.69 -5.93 -40.77
N LEU A 19 15.50 -6.33 -41.26
CA LEU A 19 15.28 -7.69 -41.75
C LEU A 19 16.17 -8.03 -42.95
N ALA A 20 16.35 -7.09 -43.88
CA ALA A 20 17.25 -7.26 -45.02
C ALA A 20 18.71 -7.41 -44.59
N VAL A 21 19.17 -6.66 -43.58
CA VAL A 21 20.52 -6.81 -43.00
C VAL A 21 20.69 -8.16 -42.32
N VAL A 22 19.68 -8.64 -41.58
CA VAL A 22 19.71 -9.97 -40.95
C VAL A 22 19.78 -11.09 -41.99
N VAL A 23 18.98 -11.01 -43.06
CA VAL A 23 19.01 -11.98 -44.16
C VAL A 23 20.36 -11.94 -44.89
N LEU A 24 20.90 -10.74 -45.14
CA LEU A 24 22.22 -10.60 -45.76
C LEU A 24 23.33 -11.19 -44.87
N MET A 25 23.26 -10.97 -43.55
CA MET A 25 24.20 -11.57 -42.59
C MET A 25 24.10 -13.10 -42.59
N GLN A 26 22.90 -13.67 -42.65
CA GLN A 26 22.71 -15.12 -42.74
C GLN A 26 23.30 -15.72 -44.02
N VAL A 27 23.07 -15.08 -45.17
CA VAL A 27 23.60 -15.57 -46.46
C VAL A 27 25.13 -15.50 -46.51
N VAL A 28 25.74 -14.50 -45.89
CA VAL A 28 27.21 -14.36 -45.83
C VAL A 28 27.84 -15.34 -44.84
N SER A 29 27.14 -15.75 -43.79
CA SER A 29 27.68 -16.68 -42.79
C SER A 29 27.57 -18.16 -43.21
N ASP A 30 26.62 -18.52 -44.07
CA ASP A 30 26.46 -19.89 -44.57
C ASP A 30 27.45 -20.32 -45.68
N SER A 31 28.31 -19.41 -46.17
CA SER A 31 29.18 -19.68 -47.32
C SER A 31 30.43 -20.54 -47.03
N ASN A 32 30.66 -20.98 -45.78
CA ASN A 32 31.91 -21.66 -45.39
C ASN A 32 31.82 -23.19 -45.25
N GLY A 33 30.66 -23.83 -45.41
CA GLY A 33 30.56 -25.30 -45.62
C GLY A 33 31.02 -26.23 -44.48
N TYR A 34 31.33 -25.72 -43.28
CA TYR A 34 31.63 -26.52 -42.07
C TYR A 34 30.43 -26.52 -41.12
N LYS A 35 29.99 -27.70 -40.66
CA LYS A 35 28.90 -27.81 -39.67
C LYS A 35 29.44 -27.73 -38.24
N THR A 36 28.80 -26.94 -37.39
CA THR A 36 29.13 -26.82 -35.97
C THR A 36 28.69 -28.07 -35.20
N VAL A 37 29.61 -28.67 -34.45
CA VAL A 37 29.37 -29.85 -33.59
C VAL A 37 30.02 -29.64 -32.22
N ASP A 38 29.58 -30.43 -31.23
CA ASP A 38 30.09 -30.33 -29.87
C ASP A 38 31.57 -30.71 -29.77
N THR A 39 32.32 -29.97 -28.97
CA THR A 39 33.76 -30.16 -28.74
C THR A 39 34.08 -31.58 -28.26
N GLY A 40 33.20 -32.17 -27.44
CA GLY A 40 33.35 -33.56 -26.98
C GLY A 40 33.31 -34.59 -28.10
N GLN A 41 32.49 -34.38 -29.14
CA GLN A 41 32.40 -35.28 -30.29
C GLN A 41 33.64 -35.18 -31.19
N VAL A 42 34.19 -33.97 -31.34
CA VAL A 42 35.44 -33.73 -32.07
C VAL A 42 36.62 -34.35 -31.34
N VAL A 43 36.72 -34.17 -30.01
CA VAL A 43 37.78 -34.81 -29.21
C VAL A 43 37.65 -36.33 -29.20
N ALA A 44 36.44 -36.87 -29.15
CA ALA A 44 36.20 -38.31 -29.25
C ALA A 44 36.61 -38.88 -30.61
N ALA A 45 36.28 -38.19 -31.71
CA ALA A 45 36.70 -38.59 -33.05
C ALA A 45 38.23 -38.50 -33.25
N ILE A 46 38.87 -37.50 -32.64
CA ILE A 46 40.33 -37.41 -32.59
C ILE A 46 40.89 -38.62 -31.83
N ASN A 47 40.39 -38.92 -30.62
CA ASN A 47 40.87 -40.07 -29.84
C ASN A 47 40.66 -41.43 -30.54
N ALA A 48 39.59 -41.57 -31.35
CA ALA A 48 39.31 -42.77 -32.11
C ALA A 48 40.21 -42.96 -33.36
N GLY A 49 40.94 -41.92 -33.79
CA GLY A 49 41.82 -41.96 -34.97
C GLY A 49 41.09 -41.84 -36.31
N ASP A 50 39.84 -41.35 -36.30
CA ASP A 50 38.96 -41.28 -37.47
C ASP A 50 39.13 -39.98 -38.29
N VAL A 51 40.06 -39.11 -37.88
CA VAL A 51 40.30 -37.80 -38.48
C VAL A 51 41.37 -37.90 -39.58
N LYS A 52 41.08 -37.34 -40.75
CA LYS A 52 41.97 -37.25 -41.92
C LYS A 52 42.91 -36.04 -41.82
N SER A 53 42.37 -34.88 -41.45
CA SER A 53 43.14 -33.65 -41.22
C SER A 53 42.46 -32.78 -40.15
N ALA A 54 43.27 -32.06 -39.39
CA ALA A 54 42.80 -31.13 -38.35
C ALA A 54 43.47 -29.76 -38.52
N GLN A 55 42.67 -28.69 -38.58
CA GLN A 55 43.14 -27.32 -38.58
C GLN A 55 42.69 -26.64 -37.30
N ILE A 56 43.64 -26.17 -36.50
CA ILE A 56 43.37 -25.41 -35.29
C ILE A 56 43.57 -23.93 -35.62
N THR A 57 42.54 -23.13 -35.38
CA THR A 57 42.58 -21.68 -35.54
C THR A 57 42.54 -21.03 -34.16
N THR A 58 43.69 -20.48 -33.75
CA THR A 58 43.87 -19.79 -32.47
C THR A 58 43.75 -18.28 -32.67
N GLY A 59 42.97 -17.60 -31.84
CA GLY A 59 42.65 -16.17 -31.94
C GLY A 59 41.36 -15.84 -31.20
N ASP A 60 40.54 -14.93 -31.74
CA ASP A 60 39.29 -14.52 -31.10
C ASP A 60 38.18 -15.58 -31.17
N SER A 61 38.21 -16.50 -32.16
CA SER A 61 37.16 -17.51 -32.36
C SER A 61 37.46 -18.91 -31.79
N ASN A 62 38.72 -19.20 -31.42
CA ASN A 62 39.22 -20.48 -30.88
C ASN A 62 38.46 -21.71 -31.42
N THR A 63 38.67 -22.04 -32.70
CA THR A 63 37.96 -23.16 -33.37
C THR A 63 38.91 -24.24 -33.87
N VAL A 64 38.48 -25.50 -33.78
CA VAL A 64 39.11 -26.64 -34.45
C VAL A 64 38.20 -27.12 -35.58
N LYS A 65 38.74 -27.16 -36.80
CA LYS A 65 38.09 -27.76 -37.97
C LYS A 65 38.70 -29.13 -38.22
N ILE A 66 37.87 -30.17 -38.30
CA ILE A 66 38.30 -31.53 -38.62
C ILE A 66 37.64 -32.03 -39.90
N GLN A 67 38.37 -32.83 -40.66
CA GLN A 67 37.84 -33.61 -41.76
C GLN A 67 37.98 -35.10 -41.42
N LEU A 68 36.91 -35.88 -41.50
CA LEU A 68 36.94 -37.33 -41.23
C LEU A 68 37.44 -38.12 -42.45
N LYS A 69 37.90 -39.35 -42.24
CA LYS A 69 38.19 -40.32 -43.31
C LYS A 69 36.89 -40.78 -43.99
N ASP A 70 36.99 -41.15 -45.27
CA ASP A 70 35.81 -41.54 -46.05
C ASP A 70 35.18 -42.84 -45.50
N GLY A 71 33.95 -42.74 -44.98
CA GLY A 71 33.17 -43.88 -44.46
C GLY A 71 32.94 -43.93 -42.94
N THR A 72 33.47 -42.98 -42.15
CA THR A 72 33.26 -42.90 -40.69
C THR A 72 32.30 -41.77 -40.29
N SER A 73 31.46 -42.04 -39.28
CA SER A 73 30.49 -41.10 -38.71
C SER A 73 30.86 -40.75 -37.27
N LEU A 74 30.61 -39.50 -36.84
CA LEU A 74 30.87 -39.06 -35.47
C LEU A 74 30.13 -39.92 -34.43
N PRO A 75 30.77 -40.26 -33.29
CA PRO A 75 30.09 -40.96 -32.20
C PRO A 75 28.94 -40.11 -31.65
N THR A 76 27.76 -40.71 -31.55
CA THR A 76 26.53 -40.04 -31.12
C THR A 76 26.49 -39.91 -29.59
N SER A 77 26.77 -38.74 -29.05
CA SER A 77 26.53 -38.41 -27.64
C SER A 77 25.25 -37.57 -27.51
N GLY A 78 24.19 -38.17 -26.97
CA GLY A 78 23.02 -37.47 -26.39
C GLY A 78 22.05 -36.78 -27.38
N THR A 79 20.82 -37.30 -27.45
CA THR A 79 19.58 -36.72 -28.02
C THR A 79 19.73 -35.60 -29.06
N GLY A 80 20.26 -35.93 -30.24
CA GLY A 80 20.29 -35.05 -31.40
C GLY A 80 20.75 -35.83 -32.64
N LYS A 81 20.14 -35.57 -33.80
CA LYS A 81 20.41 -36.28 -35.08
C LYS A 81 21.91 -36.31 -35.38
N THR A 82 22.45 -37.49 -35.71
CA THR A 82 23.85 -37.66 -36.14
C THR A 82 24.11 -36.79 -37.38
N PRO A 83 25.01 -35.80 -37.32
CA PRO A 83 25.23 -34.91 -38.44
C PRO A 83 26.04 -35.65 -39.52
N SER A 84 25.40 -36.01 -40.63
CA SER A 84 26.09 -36.56 -41.80
C SER A 84 26.82 -35.45 -42.57
N GLY A 85 28.12 -35.65 -42.79
CA GLY A 85 29.04 -34.75 -43.49
C GLY A 85 30.50 -35.13 -43.19
N GLY A 86 31.43 -34.77 -44.07
CA GLY A 86 32.85 -35.08 -43.87
C GLY A 86 33.66 -33.99 -43.15
N LYS A 87 33.10 -32.79 -42.98
CA LYS A 87 33.79 -31.60 -42.47
C LYS A 87 33.03 -30.97 -41.31
N PHE A 88 33.69 -30.83 -40.16
CA PHE A 88 33.09 -30.37 -38.92
C PHE A 88 33.94 -29.29 -38.26
N GLN A 89 33.30 -28.40 -37.50
CA GLN A 89 33.96 -27.39 -36.68
C GLN A 89 33.43 -27.41 -35.25
N ALA A 90 34.32 -27.26 -34.27
CA ALA A 90 33.96 -27.09 -32.86
C ALA A 90 34.78 -25.96 -32.24
N SER A 91 34.20 -25.25 -31.29
CA SER A 91 34.91 -24.23 -30.50
C SER A 91 35.57 -24.86 -29.27
N TYR A 92 36.74 -24.37 -28.89
CA TYR A 92 37.44 -24.77 -27.67
C TYR A 92 37.72 -23.56 -26.78
N ILE A 93 37.89 -23.79 -25.48
CA ILE A 93 38.12 -22.72 -24.51
C ILE A 93 39.55 -22.83 -23.96
N GLY A 94 40.32 -21.74 -24.08
CA GLY A 94 41.61 -21.57 -23.41
C GLY A 94 42.60 -22.73 -23.65
N ASP A 95 43.11 -23.30 -22.56
CA ASP A 95 44.14 -24.36 -22.59
C ASP A 95 43.70 -25.67 -23.26
N GLN A 96 42.40 -25.88 -23.49
CA GLN A 96 41.91 -27.05 -24.23
C GLN A 96 42.47 -27.12 -25.66
N GLY A 97 42.79 -25.98 -26.28
CA GLY A 97 43.44 -25.96 -27.59
C GLY A 97 44.86 -26.55 -27.57
N ARG A 98 45.58 -26.36 -26.45
CA ARG A 98 46.91 -26.96 -26.24
C ARG A 98 46.81 -28.46 -25.98
N ASP A 99 45.81 -28.90 -25.23
CA ASP A 99 45.56 -30.33 -25.00
C ASP A 99 45.15 -31.07 -26.28
N ILE A 100 44.34 -30.44 -27.14
CA ILE A 100 43.97 -31.01 -28.44
C ILE A 100 45.18 -31.07 -29.37
N ALA A 101 46.02 -30.03 -29.39
CA ALA A 101 47.27 -30.05 -30.15
C ALA A 101 48.26 -31.11 -29.64
N ALA A 102 48.38 -31.27 -28.32
CA ALA A 102 49.22 -32.30 -27.71
C ALA A 102 48.73 -33.72 -28.04
N LYS A 103 47.41 -33.96 -28.03
CA LYS A 103 46.81 -35.25 -28.42
C LYS A 103 47.01 -35.58 -29.90
N LEU A 104 46.89 -34.58 -30.78
CA LEU A 104 47.18 -34.74 -32.20
C LEU A 104 48.67 -35.00 -32.45
N GLN A 105 49.56 -34.41 -31.64
CA GLN A 105 51.00 -34.67 -31.67
C GLN A 105 51.33 -36.10 -31.24
N THR A 106 50.73 -36.60 -30.14
CA THR A 106 50.94 -37.99 -29.68
C THR A 106 50.52 -39.05 -30.69
N GLN A 107 49.49 -38.77 -31.52
CA GLN A 107 49.04 -39.69 -32.57
C GLN A 107 49.93 -39.71 -33.81
N ILE A 108 50.81 -38.73 -33.97
CA ILE A 108 51.84 -38.69 -35.02
C ILE A 108 53.13 -39.36 -34.55
N ASP A 109 53.46 -39.25 -33.26
CA ASP A 109 54.69 -39.82 -32.68
C ASP A 109 54.59 -41.35 -32.42
N ASP A 110 53.37 -41.89 -32.18
CA ASP A 110 53.09 -43.32 -32.19
C ASP A 110 53.05 -43.84 -33.63
N ASN A 111 54.19 -44.36 -34.13
CA ASN A 111 54.45 -44.84 -35.50
C ASN A 111 53.41 -45.84 -36.09
N ASN A 112 52.21 -45.37 -36.44
CA ASN A 112 51.21 -46.10 -37.20
C ASN A 112 50.72 -45.17 -38.31
N SER A 113 51.28 -45.30 -39.52
CA SER A 113 51.14 -44.37 -40.66
C SER A 113 49.74 -44.26 -41.26
N ASN A 114 48.69 -44.63 -40.53
CA ASN A 114 47.31 -44.63 -40.99
C ASN A 114 46.33 -43.87 -40.08
N THR A 115 46.81 -43.18 -39.04
CA THR A 115 45.96 -42.45 -38.08
C THR A 115 45.73 -40.98 -38.45
N LEU A 116 46.69 -40.25 -39.06
CA LEU A 116 46.53 -38.88 -39.58
C LEU A 116 47.32 -38.66 -40.89
N PRO A 117 46.72 -38.87 -42.08
CA PRO A 117 47.45 -38.85 -43.36
C PRO A 117 47.95 -37.49 -43.84
N GLU A 118 47.34 -36.37 -43.41
CA GLU A 118 47.64 -35.02 -43.93
C GLU A 118 48.21 -34.06 -42.85
N GLY A 119 48.48 -34.54 -41.64
CA GLY A 119 49.02 -33.75 -40.52
C GLY A 119 48.01 -32.75 -39.90
N TYR A 120 48.50 -31.91 -38.99
CA TYR A 120 47.72 -30.79 -38.42
C TYR A 120 48.42 -29.45 -38.66
N THR A 121 47.64 -28.40 -38.92
CA THR A 121 48.16 -27.03 -39.12
C THR A 121 47.52 -26.08 -38.12
N VAL A 122 48.35 -25.28 -37.44
CA VAL A 122 47.89 -24.16 -36.60
C VAL A 122 48.01 -22.88 -37.41
N SER A 123 46.90 -22.22 -37.71
CA SER A 123 46.88 -20.96 -38.46
C SER A 123 46.22 -19.85 -37.63
N PRO A 124 46.86 -18.68 -37.45
CA PRO A 124 46.20 -17.52 -36.84
C PRO A 124 45.13 -16.97 -37.79
N GLU A 125 43.96 -16.60 -37.25
CA GLU A 125 42.83 -16.08 -38.02
C GLU A 125 43.18 -14.71 -38.64
N LYS A 126 43.34 -14.67 -39.97
CA LYS A 126 43.42 -13.39 -40.69
C LYS A 126 42.02 -12.94 -41.05
N GLN A 127 41.37 -12.18 -40.17
CA GLN A 127 40.18 -11.43 -40.60
C GLN A 127 40.62 -10.38 -41.63
N SER A 128 39.96 -10.36 -42.79
CA SER A 128 40.17 -9.31 -43.79
C SER A 128 39.73 -7.99 -43.17
N THR A 129 40.70 -7.19 -42.71
CA THR A 129 40.47 -5.90 -42.03
C THR A 129 39.61 -4.97 -42.87
N PHE A 130 39.67 -5.10 -44.21
CA PHE A 130 38.84 -4.34 -45.14
C PHE A 130 37.35 -4.71 -45.07
N VAL A 131 37.03 -6.00 -44.92
CA VAL A 131 35.64 -6.47 -44.80
C VAL A 131 35.06 -6.07 -43.44
N SER A 132 35.87 -6.16 -42.37
CA SER A 132 35.49 -5.71 -41.03
C SER A 132 35.21 -4.20 -40.98
N LEU A 133 36.08 -3.38 -41.60
CA LEU A 133 35.90 -1.93 -41.69
C LEU A 133 34.65 -1.54 -42.51
N LEU A 134 34.36 -2.26 -43.60
CA LEU A 134 33.17 -2.01 -44.41
C LEU A 134 31.88 -2.36 -43.65
N LEU A 135 31.86 -3.50 -42.95
CA LEU A 135 30.70 -3.90 -42.14
C LEU A 135 30.51 -2.98 -40.92
N SER A 136 31.58 -2.47 -40.30
CA SER A 136 31.47 -1.56 -39.16
C SER A 136 30.93 -0.17 -39.53
N MET A 137 31.07 0.25 -40.80
CA MET A 137 30.54 1.53 -41.29
C MET A 137 29.07 1.45 -41.72
N LEU A 138 28.54 0.24 -41.96
CA LEU A 138 27.17 0.00 -42.42
C LEU A 138 26.09 0.56 -41.47
N PRO A 139 26.20 0.43 -40.13
CA PRO A 139 25.25 1.02 -39.19
C PRO A 139 25.22 2.56 -39.27
N ILE A 140 26.38 3.19 -39.44
CA ILE A 140 26.50 4.65 -39.53
C ILE A 140 25.86 5.14 -40.83
N VAL A 141 26.09 4.45 -41.94
CA VAL A 141 25.49 4.79 -43.24
C VAL A 141 23.96 4.66 -43.21
N ILE A 142 23.42 3.62 -42.56
CA ILE A 142 21.97 3.46 -42.38
C ILE A 142 21.39 4.60 -41.55
N ILE A 143 22.03 4.99 -40.44
CA ILE A 143 21.58 6.11 -39.61
C ILE A 143 21.58 7.41 -40.40
N VAL A 144 22.63 7.67 -41.20
CA VAL A 144 22.72 8.87 -42.03
C VAL A 144 21.64 8.89 -43.12
N LEU A 145 21.36 7.76 -43.76
CA LEU A 145 20.31 7.67 -44.78
C LEU A 145 18.90 7.86 -44.19
N VAL A 146 18.63 7.26 -43.02
CA VAL A 146 17.37 7.46 -42.29
C VAL A 146 17.24 8.91 -41.83
N PHE A 147 18.33 9.52 -41.37
CA PHE A 147 18.36 10.93 -40.96
C PHE A 147 18.08 11.87 -42.13
N LEU A 148 18.72 11.66 -43.29
CA LEU A 148 18.46 12.46 -44.50
C LEU A 148 17.02 12.27 -45.02
N PHE A 149 16.47 11.05 -44.93
CA PHE A 149 15.08 10.76 -45.30
C PHE A 149 14.08 11.46 -44.35
N LEU A 150 14.33 11.44 -43.04
CA LEU A 150 13.54 12.17 -42.05
C LEU A 150 13.62 13.68 -42.24
N MET A 151 14.80 14.21 -42.56
CA MET A 151 14.99 15.65 -42.76
C MET A 151 14.22 16.15 -44.01
N ASN A 152 14.24 15.37 -45.10
CA ASN A 152 13.43 15.66 -46.28
C ASN A 152 11.92 15.54 -46.02
N GLN A 153 11.49 14.74 -45.03
CA GLN A 153 10.09 14.64 -44.63
C GLN A 153 9.65 15.74 -43.64
N MET A 154 10.59 16.30 -42.86
CA MET A 154 10.33 17.41 -41.93
C MET A 154 10.25 18.77 -42.63
N GLN A 155 10.91 18.96 -43.78
CA GLN A 155 10.92 20.25 -44.48
C GLN A 155 9.58 20.60 -45.19
N GLY A 156 8.60 19.68 -45.20
CA GLY A 156 7.25 19.88 -45.76
C GLY A 156 6.13 20.15 -44.72
N GLY A 157 6.45 20.40 -43.45
CA GLY A 157 5.46 20.32 -42.35
C GLY A 157 5.50 21.43 -41.28
N GLY A 158 5.91 22.65 -41.63
CA GLY A 158 6.14 23.78 -40.71
C GLY A 158 4.95 24.29 -39.87
N SER A 159 3.77 23.64 -39.92
CA SER A 159 2.57 24.09 -39.18
C SER A 159 2.24 23.24 -37.94
N ARG A 160 2.85 22.06 -37.74
CA ARG A 160 2.49 21.18 -36.60
C ARG A 160 3.27 21.41 -35.30
N VAL A 161 4.41 22.09 -35.33
CA VAL A 161 5.24 22.28 -34.13
C VAL A 161 4.65 23.34 -33.18
N MET A 162 3.87 24.31 -33.70
CA MET A 162 3.15 25.31 -32.89
C MET A 162 1.89 24.78 -32.19
N GLN A 163 1.51 23.52 -32.42
CA GLN A 163 0.31 22.91 -31.81
C GLN A 163 0.62 22.06 -30.57
N PHE A 164 1.89 21.92 -30.19
CA PHE A 164 2.32 21.22 -28.97
C PHE A 164 2.05 22.02 -27.67
N GLY A 165 1.83 23.34 -27.77
CA GLY A 165 1.55 24.22 -26.63
C GLY A 165 0.07 24.50 -26.34
N LYS A 166 -0.85 24.07 -27.21
CA LYS A 166 -2.29 24.10 -26.91
C LYS A 166 -2.70 22.68 -26.55
N SER A 167 -3.04 22.48 -25.28
CA SER A 167 -3.53 21.19 -24.81
C SER A 167 -4.69 20.75 -25.72
N LYS A 168 -4.57 19.57 -26.33
CA LYS A 168 -5.77 18.77 -26.64
C LYS A 168 -6.24 18.17 -25.33
N ALA A 169 -6.52 19.02 -24.33
CA ALA A 169 -7.07 18.57 -23.07
C ALA A 169 -8.37 17.85 -23.40
N LYS A 170 -8.44 16.59 -22.96
CA LYS A 170 -9.69 15.89 -22.69
C LYS A 170 -10.56 16.93 -21.99
N LEU A 171 -11.65 17.37 -22.63
CA LEU A 171 -12.56 18.39 -22.08
C LEU A 171 -12.77 18.04 -20.61
N LEU A 172 -12.31 18.91 -19.70
CA LEU A 172 -12.56 18.76 -18.28
C LEU A 172 -14.06 18.54 -18.14
N THR A 173 -14.45 17.40 -17.58
CA THR A 173 -15.84 16.97 -17.53
C THR A 173 -16.62 18.01 -16.72
N LYS A 174 -17.36 18.88 -17.42
CA LYS A 174 -18.33 19.78 -16.83
C LYS A 174 -19.49 18.93 -16.34
N ASP A 175 -19.38 18.45 -15.11
CA ASP A 175 -20.47 17.76 -14.43
C ASP A 175 -21.24 18.76 -13.56
N THR A 176 -22.56 18.69 -13.63
CA THR A 176 -23.46 19.27 -12.61
C THR A 176 -23.92 18.12 -11.74
N PRO A 177 -23.21 17.82 -10.64
CA PRO A 177 -23.53 16.66 -9.81
C PRO A 177 -24.94 16.78 -9.24
N LYS A 178 -25.67 15.66 -9.20
CA LYS A 178 -26.99 15.55 -8.55
C LYS A 178 -26.91 15.13 -7.09
N THR A 179 -25.71 14.77 -6.62
CA THR A 179 -25.45 14.38 -5.23
C THR A 179 -25.62 15.60 -4.34
N THR A 180 -26.35 15.43 -3.25
CA THR A 180 -26.68 16.48 -2.27
C THR A 180 -26.14 16.12 -0.88
N PHE A 181 -26.27 17.02 0.11
CA PHE A 181 -25.82 16.70 1.47
C PHE A 181 -26.62 15.54 2.09
N SER A 182 -27.85 15.28 1.61
CA SER A 182 -28.64 14.11 2.02
C SER A 182 -28.05 12.75 1.64
N ASP A 183 -27.09 12.73 0.71
CA ASP A 183 -26.37 11.53 0.30
C ASP A 183 -25.05 11.35 1.07
N VAL A 184 -24.70 12.29 1.93
CA VAL A 184 -23.54 12.23 2.83
C VAL A 184 -24.05 12.03 4.26
N ALA A 185 -23.40 11.14 5.01
CA ALA A 185 -23.72 10.87 6.40
C ALA A 185 -22.43 10.64 7.19
N GLY A 186 -22.48 10.88 8.50
CA GLY A 186 -21.36 10.62 9.42
C GLY A 186 -20.19 11.59 9.28
N ALA A 187 -20.45 12.80 8.78
CA ALA A 187 -19.47 13.88 8.63
C ALA A 187 -20.16 15.23 8.93
N ASP A 188 -20.96 15.29 9.99
CA ASP A 188 -21.90 16.37 10.25
C ASP A 188 -21.18 17.70 10.47
N GLU A 189 -20.05 17.70 11.18
CA GLU A 189 -19.21 18.88 11.40
C GLU A 189 -18.63 19.42 10.07
N ALA A 190 -18.17 18.51 9.21
CA ALA A 190 -17.65 18.89 7.89
C ALA A 190 -18.75 19.43 6.97
N VAL A 191 -19.97 18.88 7.05
CA VAL A 191 -21.14 19.37 6.32
C VAL A 191 -21.56 20.75 6.81
N GLU A 192 -21.53 21.01 8.13
CA GLU A 192 -21.84 22.31 8.72
C GLU A 192 -20.85 23.40 8.25
N GLU A 193 -19.55 23.13 8.27
CA GLU A 193 -18.54 24.07 7.75
C GLU A 193 -18.69 24.32 6.24
N LEU A 194 -19.06 23.28 5.47
CA LEU A 194 -19.29 23.40 4.03
C LEU A 194 -20.65 24.03 3.67
N HIS A 195 -21.60 24.12 4.61
CA HIS A 195 -22.85 24.83 4.40
C HIS A 195 -22.63 26.33 4.15
N GLU A 196 -21.64 26.94 4.81
CA GLU A 196 -21.26 28.34 4.56
C GLU A 196 -20.79 28.54 3.11
N ILE A 197 -19.97 27.60 2.61
CA ILE A 197 -19.43 27.63 1.24
C ILE A 197 -20.56 27.50 0.22
N LYS A 198 -21.53 26.62 0.49
CA LYS A 198 -22.74 26.43 -0.32
C LYS A 198 -23.59 27.71 -0.35
N GLU A 199 -23.84 28.32 0.81
CA GLU A 199 -24.65 29.55 0.89
C GLU A 199 -23.98 30.71 0.15
N PHE A 200 -22.66 30.80 0.24
CA PHE A 200 -21.89 31.79 -0.51
C PHE A 200 -22.06 31.63 -2.04
N LEU A 201 -22.01 30.40 -2.55
CA LEU A 201 -22.17 30.14 -3.99
C LEU A 201 -23.59 30.45 -4.48
N GLN A 202 -24.60 30.33 -3.62
CA GLN A 202 -25.99 30.66 -3.94
C GLN A 202 -26.29 32.16 -3.81
N GLU A 203 -25.80 32.82 -2.76
CA GLU A 203 -26.11 34.21 -2.41
C GLU A 203 -24.85 35.06 -2.14
N PRO A 204 -23.94 35.24 -3.12
CA PRO A 204 -22.69 35.95 -2.90
C PRO A 204 -22.88 37.42 -2.49
N ALA A 205 -23.97 38.05 -2.92
CA ALA A 205 -24.30 39.44 -2.60
C ALA A 205 -24.52 39.66 -1.10
N LYS A 206 -25.07 38.67 -0.39
CA LYS A 206 -25.32 38.72 1.07
C LYS A 206 -24.01 38.90 1.84
N PHE A 207 -22.98 38.15 1.47
CA PHE A 207 -21.65 38.20 2.11
C PHE A 207 -20.85 39.44 1.69
N GLN A 208 -20.97 39.87 0.43
CA GLN A 208 -20.31 41.10 -0.04
C GLN A 208 -20.86 42.36 0.64
N ALA A 209 -22.16 42.41 0.94
CA ALA A 209 -22.80 43.55 1.60
C ALA A 209 -22.26 43.81 3.01
N VAL A 210 -21.86 42.76 3.73
CA VAL A 210 -21.27 42.85 5.09
C VAL A 210 -19.74 42.92 5.08
N GLY A 211 -19.11 42.91 3.90
CA GLY A 211 -17.66 42.98 3.76
C GLY A 211 -16.92 41.70 4.15
N ALA A 212 -17.62 40.56 4.23
CA ALA A 212 -16.99 39.28 4.54
C ALA A 212 -16.05 38.86 3.39
N LYS A 213 -14.82 38.46 3.75
CA LYS A 213 -13.87 37.91 2.79
C LYS A 213 -14.17 36.45 2.55
N ILE A 214 -14.27 36.09 1.28
CA ILE A 214 -14.62 34.75 0.85
C ILE A 214 -13.36 33.88 0.89
N PRO A 215 -13.42 32.67 1.47
CA PRO A 215 -12.30 31.74 1.40
C PRO A 215 -12.06 31.34 -0.05
N LYS A 216 -10.86 31.58 -0.56
CA LYS A 216 -10.50 31.23 -1.93
C LYS A 216 -10.29 29.73 -2.10
N GLY A 217 -9.86 29.06 -1.05
CA GLY A 217 -9.56 27.64 -1.03
C GLY A 217 -10.01 26.95 0.26
N VAL A 218 -10.50 25.73 0.11
CA VAL A 218 -10.85 24.81 1.18
C VAL A 218 -10.02 23.54 1.02
N LEU A 219 -9.33 23.12 2.08
CA LEU A 219 -8.60 21.84 2.12
C LEU A 219 -9.37 20.84 2.99
N LEU A 220 -9.85 19.77 2.36
CA LEU A 220 -10.40 18.60 3.01
C LEU A 220 -9.26 17.62 3.32
N TYR A 221 -9.03 17.31 4.59
CA TYR A 221 -7.99 16.35 4.97
C TYR A 221 -8.55 15.27 5.87
N GLY A 222 -7.98 14.07 5.77
CA GLY A 222 -8.37 12.94 6.61
C GLY A 222 -8.09 11.60 5.93
N PRO A 223 -8.35 10.47 6.60
CA PRO A 223 -8.06 9.14 6.07
C PRO A 223 -8.72 8.88 4.70
N PRO A 224 -8.17 7.98 3.88
CA PRO A 224 -8.80 7.59 2.62
C PRO A 224 -10.17 6.95 2.89
N GLY A 225 -11.13 7.10 1.98
CA GLY A 225 -12.44 6.47 2.10
C GLY A 225 -13.46 7.17 3.01
N THR A 226 -13.13 8.33 3.61
CA THR A 226 -14.07 9.12 4.45
C THR A 226 -15.05 9.98 3.64
N GLY A 227 -15.02 9.93 2.31
CA GLY A 227 -15.99 10.64 1.48
C GLY A 227 -15.61 12.08 1.12
N LYS A 228 -14.33 12.49 1.21
CA LYS A 228 -13.86 13.84 0.80
C LYS A 228 -14.33 14.27 -0.60
N THR A 229 -14.16 13.41 -1.60
CA THR A 229 -14.60 13.65 -2.98
C THR A 229 -16.13 13.70 -3.08
N LEU A 230 -16.85 12.91 -2.28
CA LEU A 230 -18.32 12.92 -2.23
C LEU A 230 -18.84 14.22 -1.62
N LEU A 231 -18.23 14.69 -0.53
CA LEU A 231 -18.53 15.97 0.12
C LEU A 231 -18.35 17.14 -0.86
N ALA A 232 -17.21 17.22 -1.56
CA ALA A 232 -16.98 18.28 -2.54
C ALA A 232 -18.03 18.29 -3.67
N ARG A 233 -18.44 17.10 -4.14
CA ARG A 233 -19.52 16.96 -5.13
C ARG A 233 -20.90 17.32 -4.57
N ALA A 234 -21.16 17.03 -3.30
CA ALA A 234 -22.40 17.38 -2.61
C ALA A 234 -22.55 18.90 -2.49
N VAL A 235 -21.47 19.63 -2.14
CA VAL A 235 -21.47 21.10 -2.11
C VAL A 235 -21.85 21.69 -3.46
N ALA A 236 -21.26 21.18 -4.55
CA ALA A 236 -21.58 21.64 -5.91
C ALA A 236 -23.02 21.34 -6.31
N GLY A 237 -23.54 20.16 -5.96
CA GLY A 237 -24.91 19.75 -6.27
C GLY A 237 -25.96 20.56 -5.49
N GLU A 238 -25.69 20.84 -4.22
CA GLU A 238 -26.52 21.70 -3.37
C GLU A 238 -26.53 23.16 -3.84
N ALA A 239 -25.36 23.68 -4.24
CA ALA A 239 -25.25 25.04 -4.78
C ALA A 239 -25.76 25.15 -6.24
N GLY A 240 -25.91 24.03 -6.95
CA GLY A 240 -26.34 24.00 -8.35
C GLY A 240 -25.30 24.59 -9.32
N VAL A 241 -24.02 24.52 -8.98
CA VAL A 241 -22.92 25.12 -9.74
C VAL A 241 -22.10 24.07 -10.52
N PRO A 242 -21.42 24.44 -11.62
CA PRO A 242 -20.50 23.55 -12.31
C PRO A 242 -19.38 23.02 -11.41
N PHE A 243 -19.08 21.72 -11.52
CA PHE A 243 -18.01 21.05 -10.79
C PHE A 243 -16.92 20.57 -11.74
N TYR A 244 -15.70 21.07 -11.57
CA TYR A 244 -14.52 20.65 -12.32
C TYR A 244 -13.64 19.77 -11.43
N SER A 245 -13.49 18.48 -11.77
CA SER A 245 -12.66 17.55 -11.01
C SER A 245 -11.39 17.19 -11.76
N ILE A 246 -10.25 17.22 -11.07
CA ILE A 246 -8.96 16.73 -11.58
C ILE A 246 -8.20 16.02 -10.46
N SER A 247 -7.41 15.00 -10.80
CA SER A 247 -6.49 14.39 -9.83
C SER A 247 -5.18 15.17 -9.80
N GLY A 248 -4.59 15.34 -8.62
CA GLY A 248 -3.26 15.93 -8.44
C GLY A 248 -2.19 15.18 -9.22
N SER A 249 -2.34 13.87 -9.39
CA SER A 249 -1.45 13.06 -10.23
C SER A 249 -1.49 13.45 -11.72
N ASP A 250 -2.61 13.97 -12.22
CA ASP A 250 -2.78 14.35 -13.64
C ASP A 250 -1.99 15.60 -14.03
N PHE A 251 -1.47 16.31 -13.02
CA PHE A 251 -0.60 17.46 -13.19
C PHE A 251 0.88 17.08 -13.28
N VAL A 252 1.26 15.85 -12.88
CA VAL A 252 2.65 15.38 -12.88
C VAL A 252 2.93 14.60 -14.16
N GLU A 253 3.67 15.20 -15.08
CA GLU A 253 4.05 14.61 -16.36
C GLU A 253 5.56 14.58 -16.60
N MET A 254 6.00 13.79 -17.59
CA MET A 254 7.42 13.70 -17.98
C MET A 254 7.92 14.98 -18.67
N PHE A 255 7.02 15.84 -19.14
CA PHE A 255 7.37 17.06 -19.89
C PHE A 255 7.21 18.29 -19.01
N VAL A 256 8.32 18.99 -18.77
CA VAL A 256 8.35 20.25 -18.01
C VAL A 256 7.39 21.27 -18.62
N GLY A 257 6.55 21.88 -17.79
CA GLY A 257 5.61 22.95 -18.18
C GLY A 257 4.23 22.47 -18.66
N VAL A 258 4.02 21.18 -18.90
CA VAL A 258 2.69 20.66 -19.27
C VAL A 258 1.71 20.76 -18.10
N GLY A 259 2.13 20.38 -16.89
CA GLY A 259 1.33 20.51 -15.67
C GLY A 259 0.89 21.96 -15.42
N ALA A 260 1.83 22.91 -15.49
CA ALA A 260 1.53 24.34 -15.35
C ALA A 260 0.54 24.86 -16.41
N SER A 261 0.64 24.40 -17.67
CA SER A 261 -0.33 24.77 -18.72
C SER A 261 -1.74 24.26 -18.40
N ARG A 262 -1.86 23.03 -17.89
CA ARG A 262 -3.15 22.44 -17.49
C ARG A 262 -3.80 23.20 -16.33
N VAL A 263 -2.99 23.65 -15.37
CA VAL A 263 -3.48 24.49 -14.25
C VAL A 263 -4.07 25.79 -14.80
N ARG A 264 -3.39 26.48 -15.72
CA ARG A 264 -3.95 27.70 -16.34
C ARG A 264 -5.26 27.43 -17.08
N ASP A 265 -5.28 26.41 -17.94
CA ASP A 265 -6.45 26.06 -18.75
C ASP A 265 -7.66 25.70 -17.85
N LEU A 266 -7.44 24.97 -16.76
CA LEU A 266 -8.47 24.63 -15.77
C LEU A 266 -9.08 25.87 -15.13
N PHE A 267 -8.23 26.79 -14.68
CA PHE A 267 -8.67 28.02 -14.01
C PHE A 267 -9.35 28.99 -14.98
N GLU A 268 -8.89 29.10 -16.23
CA GLU A 268 -9.55 29.92 -17.26
C GLU A 268 -10.97 29.40 -17.55
N GLN A 269 -11.14 28.08 -17.68
CA GLN A 269 -12.46 27.47 -17.88
C GLN A 269 -13.39 27.65 -16.69
N ALA A 270 -12.88 27.51 -15.46
CA ALA A 270 -13.65 27.73 -14.25
C ALA A 270 -14.10 29.19 -14.13
N LYS A 271 -13.20 30.15 -14.40
CA LYS A 271 -13.51 31.60 -14.42
C LYS A 271 -14.58 31.94 -15.46
N ALA A 272 -14.54 31.32 -16.64
CA ALA A 272 -15.54 31.53 -17.69
C ALA A 272 -16.94 30.99 -17.34
N ASN A 273 -17.04 30.05 -16.38
CA ASN A 273 -18.29 29.43 -15.96
C ASN A 273 -18.65 29.76 -14.50
N ALA A 274 -18.10 30.84 -13.94
CA ALA A 274 -18.36 31.24 -12.56
C ALA A 274 -19.85 31.62 -12.33
N PRO A 275 -20.43 31.32 -11.15
CA PRO A 275 -19.82 30.65 -10.00
C PRO A 275 -19.58 29.15 -10.24
N ALA A 276 -18.42 28.64 -9.82
CA ALA A 276 -18.02 27.25 -10.08
C ALA A 276 -17.08 26.71 -9.00
N ILE A 277 -17.03 25.39 -8.85
CA ILE A 277 -16.10 24.70 -7.95
C ILE A 277 -15.03 23.98 -8.77
N VAL A 278 -13.77 24.18 -8.39
CA VAL A 278 -12.63 23.40 -8.87
C VAL A 278 -12.22 22.45 -7.76
N PHE A 279 -12.26 21.15 -8.02
CA PHE A 279 -11.86 20.10 -7.09
C PHE A 279 -10.56 19.44 -7.53
N VAL A 280 -9.56 19.42 -6.65
CA VAL A 280 -8.28 18.74 -6.86
C VAL A 280 -8.14 17.62 -5.83
N ASP A 281 -8.30 16.37 -6.26
CA ASP A 281 -8.02 15.21 -5.41
C ASP A 281 -6.52 14.96 -5.32
N GLU A 282 -6.03 14.27 -4.28
CA GLU A 282 -4.60 13.94 -4.11
C GLU A 282 -3.65 15.13 -4.36
N ILE A 283 -3.98 16.30 -3.77
CA ILE A 283 -3.19 17.52 -3.95
C ILE A 283 -1.73 17.34 -3.51
N ASP A 284 -1.46 16.37 -2.63
CA ASP A 284 -0.13 15.99 -2.18
C ASP A 284 0.79 15.45 -3.30
N ALA A 285 0.24 15.06 -4.46
CA ALA A 285 1.05 14.69 -5.62
C ALA A 285 1.87 15.88 -6.17
N VAL A 286 1.28 17.08 -6.18
CA VAL A 286 1.90 18.34 -6.66
C VAL A 286 2.33 19.27 -5.54
N GLY A 287 1.65 19.21 -4.40
CA GLY A 287 1.81 20.11 -3.26
C GLY A 287 2.84 19.63 -2.24
N ARG A 288 3.64 18.62 -2.54
CA ARG A 288 4.61 18.08 -1.59
C ARG A 288 5.75 19.06 -1.31
N HIS A 289 6.22 19.10 -0.07
CA HIS A 289 7.40 19.84 0.35
C HIS A 289 8.64 19.57 -0.52
N ARG A 290 9.43 20.64 -0.71
CA ARG A 290 10.74 20.61 -1.35
C ARG A 290 11.68 19.68 -0.59
N GLY A 291 12.21 18.67 -1.26
CA GLY A 291 13.16 17.73 -0.70
C GLY A 291 14.28 17.47 -1.69
N ALA A 292 15.52 17.40 -1.20
CA ALA A 292 16.77 17.30 -1.97
C ALA A 292 16.91 16.01 -2.79
N GLY A 293 15.99 15.76 -3.72
CA GLY A 293 16.11 14.73 -4.73
C GLY A 293 17.04 15.21 -5.82
N LEU A 294 18.27 14.66 -5.86
CA LEU A 294 19.16 14.76 -7.01
C LEU A 294 18.51 14.06 -8.22
N GLY A 295 17.64 14.76 -8.96
CA GLY A 295 17.01 14.24 -10.17
C GLY A 295 15.91 15.16 -10.70
N GLY A 296 15.96 15.51 -11.99
CA GLY A 296 15.15 16.52 -12.68
C GLY A 296 13.63 16.30 -12.75
N GLY A 297 13.04 15.48 -11.87
CA GLY A 297 11.59 15.41 -11.66
C GLY A 297 11.05 16.46 -10.68
N HIS A 298 11.93 17.19 -9.98
CA HIS A 298 11.51 18.26 -9.05
C HIS A 298 11.00 19.50 -9.81
N ASP A 299 11.66 19.87 -10.91
CA ASP A 299 11.40 21.12 -11.62
C ASP A 299 9.97 21.21 -12.18
N GLU A 300 9.40 20.10 -12.65
CA GLU A 300 8.04 20.05 -13.21
C GLU A 300 6.96 20.21 -12.13
N ARG A 301 7.14 19.53 -10.99
CA ARG A 301 6.23 19.63 -9.85
C ARG A 301 6.26 21.02 -9.24
N GLU A 302 7.46 21.57 -9.05
CA GLU A 302 7.64 22.93 -8.53
C GLU A 302 7.03 23.97 -9.46
N GLN A 303 7.22 23.85 -10.77
CA GLN A 303 6.63 24.78 -11.73
C GLN A 303 5.09 24.70 -11.68
N THR A 304 4.54 23.50 -11.59
CA THR A 304 3.09 23.30 -11.55
C THR A 304 2.48 23.79 -10.23
N LEU A 305 3.15 23.53 -9.10
CA LEU A 305 2.79 24.07 -7.79
C LEU A 305 2.81 25.60 -7.80
N ASN A 306 3.89 26.22 -8.26
CA ASN A 306 3.99 27.67 -8.33
C ASN A 306 2.92 28.27 -9.24
N GLN A 307 2.59 27.61 -10.36
CA GLN A 307 1.49 28.05 -11.22
C GLN A 307 0.14 27.99 -10.50
N LEU A 308 -0.12 26.94 -9.72
CA LEU A 308 -1.33 26.83 -8.90
C LEU A 308 -1.40 27.98 -7.88
N LEU A 309 -0.30 28.28 -7.20
CA LEU A 309 -0.21 29.40 -6.26
C LEU A 309 -0.49 30.75 -6.94
N VAL A 310 0.06 30.98 -8.12
CA VAL A 310 -0.18 32.21 -8.89
C VAL A 310 -1.65 32.33 -9.31
N GLU A 311 -2.28 31.24 -9.74
CA GLU A 311 -3.71 31.26 -10.08
C GLU A 311 -4.61 31.50 -8.87
N MET A 312 -4.26 30.93 -7.70
CA MET A 312 -4.98 31.15 -6.43
C MET A 312 -4.86 32.60 -5.94
N ASP A 313 -3.65 33.15 -5.95
CA ASP A 313 -3.39 34.54 -5.55
C ASP A 313 -4.06 35.52 -6.54
N GLY A 314 -4.12 35.15 -7.83
CA GLY A 314 -4.74 35.90 -8.92
C GLY A 314 -6.28 35.92 -8.95
N PHE A 315 -6.98 35.23 -8.05
CA PHE A 315 -8.43 35.34 -7.95
C PHE A 315 -8.85 36.70 -7.39
N ASP A 316 -9.68 37.43 -8.14
CA ASP A 316 -10.48 38.53 -7.60
C ASP A 316 -11.55 37.96 -6.66
N VAL A 317 -11.77 38.61 -5.52
CA VAL A 317 -12.77 38.25 -4.51
C VAL A 317 -14.19 38.20 -5.12
N LYS A 318 -14.40 38.86 -6.25
CA LYS A 318 -15.66 38.89 -7.00
C LYS A 318 -15.87 37.72 -7.95
N GLY A 319 -14.83 36.92 -8.23
CA GLY A 319 -14.83 35.93 -9.30
C GLY A 319 -15.69 34.68 -9.07
N GLY A 320 -16.20 34.45 -7.85
CA GLY A 320 -17.16 33.38 -7.56
C GLY A 320 -16.66 31.94 -7.80
N VAL A 321 -15.34 31.74 -7.95
CA VAL A 321 -14.73 30.41 -8.10
C VAL A 321 -14.10 29.98 -6.78
N ILE A 322 -14.38 28.76 -6.34
CA ILE A 322 -13.81 28.18 -5.10
C ILE A 322 -12.98 26.96 -5.46
N LEU A 323 -11.76 26.90 -4.91
CA LEU A 323 -10.89 25.73 -5.01
C LEU A 323 -11.10 24.83 -3.79
N ILE A 324 -11.51 23.58 -4.00
CA ILE A 324 -11.56 22.56 -2.96
C ILE A 324 -10.46 21.54 -3.26
N ALA A 325 -9.59 21.25 -2.30
CA ALA A 325 -8.57 20.22 -2.45
C ALA A 325 -8.77 19.10 -1.42
N ALA A 326 -8.42 17.87 -1.77
CA ALA A 326 -8.43 16.75 -0.84
C ALA A 326 -7.03 16.15 -0.68
N THR A 327 -6.67 15.80 0.57
CA THR A 327 -5.43 15.09 0.89
C THR A 327 -5.66 14.03 1.96
N ASN A 328 -4.88 12.96 1.90
CA ASN A 328 -4.78 11.99 3.01
C ASN A 328 -3.61 12.30 3.94
N ARG A 329 -2.74 13.23 3.53
CA ARG A 329 -1.45 13.53 4.17
C ARG A 329 -1.23 15.04 4.24
N PRO A 330 -1.89 15.75 5.17
CA PRO A 330 -1.69 17.20 5.32
C PRO A 330 -0.26 17.54 5.78
N ASP A 331 0.43 16.60 6.43
CA ASP A 331 1.79 16.71 6.96
C ASP A 331 2.87 16.96 5.89
N ILE A 332 2.70 16.44 4.68
CA ILE A 332 3.71 16.56 3.62
C ILE A 332 3.49 17.75 2.69
N LEU A 333 2.42 18.52 2.88
CA LEU A 333 2.07 19.63 2.01
C LEU A 333 2.97 20.84 2.25
N ASP A 334 3.33 21.55 1.18
CA ASP A 334 4.07 22.80 1.25
C ASP A 334 3.24 23.85 2.04
N PRO A 335 3.77 24.42 3.14
CA PRO A 335 3.10 25.41 3.97
C PRO A 335 2.70 26.65 3.18
N ALA A 336 3.33 26.90 2.03
CA ALA A 336 2.90 27.94 1.11
C ALA A 336 1.44 27.76 0.69
N LEU A 337 0.94 26.52 0.51
CA LEU A 337 -0.46 26.25 0.17
C LEU A 337 -1.43 26.61 1.31
N LEU A 338 -0.97 26.49 2.55
CA LEU A 338 -1.77 26.70 3.78
C LEU A 338 -1.76 28.16 4.27
N ARG A 339 -1.09 29.07 3.57
CA ARG A 339 -1.04 30.49 3.94
C ARG A 339 -2.37 31.20 3.66
N PRO A 340 -2.74 32.21 4.47
CA PRO A 340 -3.92 33.04 4.22
C PRO A 340 -3.93 33.63 2.80
N GLY A 341 -5.09 33.62 2.15
CA GLY A 341 -5.31 33.89 0.73
C GLY A 341 -5.28 32.66 -0.19
N ARG A 342 -5.08 31.44 0.36
CA ARG A 342 -4.97 30.19 -0.41
C ARG A 342 -5.92 29.14 0.16
N PHE A 343 -5.43 28.07 0.79
CA PHE A 343 -6.28 27.14 1.55
C PHE A 343 -6.52 27.68 2.96
N ASP A 344 -7.39 28.69 3.03
CA ASP A 344 -7.69 29.44 4.25
C ASP A 344 -8.54 28.62 5.22
N ARG A 345 -9.36 27.72 4.68
CA ARG A 345 -10.20 26.81 5.44
C ARG A 345 -9.64 25.40 5.35
N GLN A 346 -9.39 24.80 6.50
CA GLN A 346 -8.97 23.40 6.62
C GLN A 346 -10.04 22.66 7.39
N ILE A 347 -10.68 21.69 6.74
CA ILE A 347 -11.78 20.93 7.31
C ILE A 347 -11.31 19.48 7.43
N ALA A 348 -11.32 18.98 8.66
CA ALA A 348 -11.04 17.57 8.94
C ALA A 348 -12.24 16.72 8.54
N VAL A 349 -12.00 15.65 7.78
CA VAL A 349 -13.00 14.63 7.46
C VAL A 349 -12.52 13.32 8.07
N GLU A 350 -12.89 13.15 9.34
CA GLU A 350 -12.45 12.03 10.17
C GLU A 350 -13.24 10.75 9.89
N ARG A 351 -12.91 9.69 10.62
CA ARG A 351 -13.68 8.44 10.55
C ARG A 351 -15.01 8.63 11.28
N PRO A 352 -16.11 8.06 10.77
CA PRO A 352 -17.40 8.18 11.41
C PRO A 352 -17.43 7.47 12.77
N ASP A 353 -18.14 8.09 13.72
CA ASP A 353 -18.52 7.50 15.00
C ASP A 353 -19.60 6.41 14.82
N LEU A 354 -20.02 5.76 15.90
CA LEU A 354 -21.04 4.71 15.86
C LEU A 354 -22.34 5.17 15.18
N GLN A 355 -22.79 6.39 15.46
CA GLN A 355 -24.03 6.93 14.89
C GLN A 355 -23.83 7.26 13.39
N GLY A 356 -22.73 7.89 13.04
CA GLY A 356 -22.33 8.16 11.66
C GLY A 356 -22.20 6.89 10.83
N ARG A 357 -21.62 5.80 11.37
CA ARG A 357 -21.56 4.49 10.69
C ARG A 357 -22.95 3.93 10.43
N LEU A 358 -23.86 4.04 11.39
CA LEU A 358 -25.25 3.62 11.22
C LEU A 358 -25.95 4.42 10.11
N ASP A 359 -25.75 5.73 10.06
CA ASP A 359 -26.39 6.59 9.07
C ASP A 359 -25.79 6.39 7.67
N ILE A 360 -24.49 6.17 7.56
CA ILE A 360 -23.81 5.75 6.31
C ILE A 360 -24.39 4.41 5.81
N LEU A 361 -24.56 3.42 6.70
CA LEU A 361 -25.17 2.13 6.34
C LEU A 361 -26.60 2.32 5.82
N LYS A 362 -27.41 3.20 6.42
CA LYS A 362 -28.76 3.51 5.93
C LYS A 362 -28.74 4.15 4.54
N VAL A 363 -27.79 5.06 4.27
CA VAL A 363 -27.65 5.67 2.94
C VAL A 363 -27.29 4.61 1.91
N HIS A 364 -26.31 3.76 2.18
CA HIS A 364 -25.86 2.71 1.25
C HIS A 364 -26.77 1.48 1.18
N GLN A 365 -27.72 1.34 2.11
CA GLN A 365 -28.80 0.34 2.04
C GLN A 365 -29.82 0.70 0.94
N LYS A 366 -30.01 2.00 0.64
CA LYS A 366 -30.97 2.44 -0.38
C LYS A 366 -30.67 1.77 -1.73
N GLY A 367 -31.64 1.03 -2.25
CA GLY A 367 -31.52 0.30 -3.52
C GLY A 367 -31.01 -1.14 -3.40
N LYS A 368 -30.73 -1.65 -2.19
CA LYS A 368 -30.36 -3.06 -1.95
C LYS A 368 -31.51 -3.84 -1.29
N PRO A 369 -31.80 -5.07 -1.73
CA PRO A 369 -32.84 -5.89 -1.11
C PRO A 369 -32.32 -6.50 0.21
N VAL A 370 -32.58 -5.82 1.33
CA VAL A 370 -32.19 -6.28 2.67
C VAL A 370 -33.39 -6.86 3.41
N ALA A 371 -33.20 -7.94 4.15
CA ALA A 371 -34.25 -8.57 4.94
C ALA A 371 -34.68 -7.66 6.12
N PRO A 372 -35.97 -7.68 6.53
CA PRO A 372 -36.50 -6.75 7.54
C PRO A 372 -35.99 -7.02 8.96
N ASP A 373 -35.42 -8.20 9.22
CA ASP A 373 -34.81 -8.62 10.49
C ASP A 373 -33.34 -8.20 10.63
N VAL A 374 -32.79 -7.49 9.64
CA VAL A 374 -31.40 -7.03 9.69
C VAL A 374 -31.22 -5.87 10.66
N ASP A 375 -30.32 -6.05 11.62
CA ASP A 375 -29.94 -5.00 12.57
C ASP A 375 -28.67 -4.27 12.11
N LEU A 376 -28.85 -3.13 11.44
CA LEU A 376 -27.73 -2.28 11.02
C LEU A 376 -26.97 -1.66 12.19
N ARG A 377 -27.58 -1.55 13.37
CA ARG A 377 -26.89 -1.04 14.56
C ARG A 377 -25.90 -2.07 15.10
N ALA A 378 -26.26 -3.35 15.06
CA ALA A 378 -25.33 -4.44 15.36
C ALA A 378 -24.15 -4.46 14.37
N VAL A 379 -24.40 -4.22 13.08
CA VAL A 379 -23.34 -4.08 12.06
C VAL A 379 -22.42 -2.91 12.39
N ALA A 380 -22.97 -1.72 12.68
CA ALA A 380 -22.18 -0.51 12.99
C ALA A 380 -21.27 -0.70 14.23
N LYS A 381 -21.74 -1.45 15.24
CA LYS A 381 -20.95 -1.82 16.43
C LYS A 381 -19.80 -2.77 16.11
N ARG A 382 -19.97 -3.63 15.09
CA ARG A 382 -18.97 -4.62 14.67
C ARG A 382 -17.95 -4.10 13.66
N THR A 383 -18.13 -2.87 13.19
CA THR A 383 -17.24 -2.21 12.24
C THR A 383 -16.57 -0.97 12.85
N PRO A 384 -15.96 -1.04 14.05
CA PRO A 384 -15.30 0.13 14.64
C PRO A 384 -14.12 0.56 13.77
N GLY A 385 -13.96 1.87 13.59
CA GLY A 385 -12.88 2.45 12.80
C GLY A 385 -13.02 2.26 11.27
N PHE A 386 -14.13 1.70 10.78
CA PHE A 386 -14.41 1.61 9.34
C PHE A 386 -14.71 2.99 8.76
N THR A 387 -14.24 3.23 7.54
CA THR A 387 -14.57 4.43 6.78
C THR A 387 -15.88 4.26 6.02
N GLY A 388 -16.44 5.36 5.49
CA GLY A 388 -17.67 5.29 4.70
C GLY A 388 -17.52 4.37 3.47
N ALA A 389 -16.36 4.38 2.83
CA ALA A 389 -16.04 3.47 1.74
C ALA A 389 -16.00 1.99 2.17
N ASP A 390 -15.47 1.70 3.36
CA ASP A 390 -15.43 0.33 3.90
C ASP A 390 -16.85 -0.18 4.18
N LEU A 391 -17.72 0.65 4.76
CA LEU A 391 -19.14 0.31 5.01
C LEU A 391 -19.92 0.10 3.70
N ALA A 392 -19.69 0.96 2.71
CA ALA A 392 -20.26 0.78 1.37
C ALA A 392 -19.81 -0.56 0.77
N ASN A 393 -18.55 -0.92 0.96
CA ASN A 393 -17.98 -2.19 0.51
C ASN A 393 -18.57 -3.39 1.25
N VAL A 394 -18.76 -3.33 2.57
CA VAL A 394 -19.45 -4.40 3.35
C VAL A 394 -20.83 -4.69 2.79
N LEU A 395 -21.65 -3.66 2.57
CA LEU A 395 -22.99 -3.85 2.00
C LEU A 395 -22.93 -4.33 0.55
N ASN A 396 -21.87 -4.01 -0.20
CA ASN A 396 -21.69 -4.47 -1.58
C ASN A 396 -21.30 -5.95 -1.62
N GLU A 397 -20.34 -6.37 -0.80
CA GLU A 397 -19.95 -7.76 -0.63
C GLU A 397 -21.12 -8.60 -0.12
N ALA A 398 -21.93 -8.10 0.80
CA ALA A 398 -23.14 -8.78 1.27
C ALA A 398 -24.15 -9.02 0.12
N ALA A 399 -24.36 -8.03 -0.75
CA ALA A 399 -25.21 -8.18 -1.92
C ALA A 399 -24.64 -9.19 -2.93
N LEU A 400 -23.32 -9.17 -3.16
CA LEU A 400 -22.63 -10.11 -4.05
C LEU A 400 -22.67 -11.55 -3.52
N LEU A 401 -22.51 -11.75 -2.21
CA LEU A 401 -22.61 -13.06 -1.55
C LEU A 401 -24.04 -13.60 -1.59
N THR A 402 -25.02 -12.72 -1.41
CA THR A 402 -26.45 -13.05 -1.54
C THR A 402 -26.75 -13.54 -2.95
N ALA A 403 -26.31 -12.78 -3.96
CA ALA A 403 -26.47 -13.15 -5.37
C ALA A 403 -25.74 -14.46 -5.73
N ARG A 404 -24.53 -14.67 -5.19
CA ARG A 404 -23.76 -15.91 -5.41
C ARG A 404 -24.42 -17.15 -4.78
N SER A 405 -25.18 -16.95 -3.71
CA SER A 405 -25.89 -18.02 -3.01
C SER A 405 -27.33 -18.21 -3.54
N ASP A 406 -27.66 -17.59 -4.68
CA ASP A 406 -29.00 -17.58 -5.28
C ASP A 406 -30.12 -17.12 -4.33
N LYS A 407 -29.77 -16.33 -3.31
CA LYS A 407 -30.71 -15.70 -2.38
C LYS A 407 -31.24 -14.39 -2.96
N LYS A 408 -32.45 -13.98 -2.56
CA LYS A 408 -33.09 -12.73 -3.02
C LYS A 408 -32.91 -11.55 -2.06
N LEU A 409 -32.71 -11.82 -0.77
CA LEU A 409 -32.61 -10.82 0.29
C LEU A 409 -31.28 -11.02 1.03
N VAL A 410 -30.64 -9.91 1.39
CA VAL A 410 -29.46 -9.88 2.26
C VAL A 410 -29.92 -10.12 3.70
N ASP A 411 -29.46 -11.21 4.31
CA ASP A 411 -29.74 -11.59 5.71
C ASP A 411 -28.55 -11.22 6.64
N ASN A 412 -28.74 -11.32 7.96
CA ASN A 412 -27.69 -11.06 8.96
C ASN A 412 -26.48 -11.98 8.76
N PHE A 413 -26.69 -13.24 8.39
CA PHE A 413 -25.59 -14.18 8.11
C PHE A 413 -24.69 -13.71 6.95
N THR A 414 -25.29 -13.20 5.88
CA THR A 414 -24.53 -12.73 4.71
C THR A 414 -23.82 -11.40 5.00
N LEU A 415 -24.39 -10.55 5.84
CA LEU A 415 -23.71 -9.35 6.34
C LEU A 415 -22.52 -9.70 7.22
N ASP A 416 -22.67 -10.69 8.10
CA ASP A 416 -21.59 -11.17 8.95
C ASP A 416 -20.42 -11.70 8.13
N GLU A 417 -20.72 -12.53 7.13
CA GLU A 417 -19.71 -13.04 6.21
C GLU A 417 -19.05 -11.92 5.38
N ALA A 418 -19.80 -10.87 5.05
CA ALA A 418 -19.27 -9.70 4.34
C ALA A 418 -18.32 -8.88 5.22
N ILE A 419 -18.66 -8.66 6.50
CA ILE A 419 -17.76 -8.00 7.46
C ILE A 419 -16.47 -8.81 7.58
N ASP A 420 -16.58 -10.12 7.80
CA ASP A 420 -15.41 -11.00 7.92
C ASP A 420 -14.53 -10.97 6.67
N ARG A 421 -15.15 -10.89 5.49
CA ARG A 421 -14.45 -10.80 4.20
C ARG A 421 -13.73 -9.46 4.00
N VAL A 422 -14.30 -8.36 4.48
CA VAL A 422 -13.66 -7.04 4.44
C VAL A 422 -12.51 -6.94 5.46
N VAL A 423 -12.68 -7.50 6.66
CA VAL A 423 -11.65 -7.47 7.73
C VAL A 423 -10.49 -8.44 7.44
N ALA A 424 -10.79 -9.71 7.20
CA ALA A 424 -9.80 -10.79 7.16
C ALA A 424 -9.56 -11.35 5.75
N GLY A 425 -10.31 -10.88 4.75
CA GLY A 425 -10.27 -11.39 3.39
C GLY A 425 -11.14 -12.63 3.17
N PRO A 426 -11.19 -13.15 1.92
CA PRO A 426 -12.01 -14.30 1.60
C PRO A 426 -11.51 -15.57 2.30
N GLN A 427 -12.47 -16.44 2.66
CA GLN A 427 -12.19 -17.76 3.22
C GLN A 427 -11.44 -18.65 2.21
N LYS A 428 -10.35 -19.28 2.65
CA LYS A 428 -9.55 -20.19 1.81
C LYS A 428 -10.01 -21.64 1.97
N ARG A 429 -10.98 -22.05 1.15
CA ARG A 429 -11.50 -23.43 1.14
C ARG A 429 -10.47 -24.49 0.71
N THR A 430 -9.46 -24.11 -0.06
CA THR A 430 -8.46 -25.06 -0.60
C THR A 430 -7.34 -25.40 0.37
N ARG A 431 -7.14 -24.60 1.44
CA ARG A 431 -6.11 -24.88 2.43
C ARG A 431 -6.68 -25.82 3.49
N ILE A 432 -6.53 -27.12 3.26
CA ILE A 432 -6.89 -28.15 4.22
C ILE A 432 -5.80 -28.16 5.30
N MET A 433 -6.17 -27.77 6.52
CA MET A 433 -5.29 -27.85 7.69
C MET A 433 -5.30 -29.27 8.23
N SER A 434 -4.14 -29.76 8.68
CA SER A 434 -4.08 -31.02 9.41
C SER A 434 -4.81 -30.90 10.75
N GLU A 435 -5.29 -32.02 11.31
CA GLU A 435 -5.97 -32.03 12.62
C GLU A 435 -5.07 -31.47 13.73
N LYS A 436 -3.74 -31.69 13.66
CA LYS A 436 -2.78 -31.11 14.59
C LYS A 436 -2.74 -29.58 14.46
N GLU A 437 -2.66 -29.05 13.25
CA GLU A 437 -2.67 -27.59 13.01
C GLU A 437 -3.99 -26.95 13.42
N LYS A 438 -5.13 -27.58 13.11
CA LYS A 438 -6.44 -27.12 13.58
C LYS A 438 -6.50 -27.04 15.11
N LYS A 439 -5.99 -28.05 15.80
CA LYS A 439 -5.94 -28.06 17.27
C LYS A 439 -5.03 -26.95 17.80
N ILE A 440 -3.84 -26.75 17.22
CA ILE A 440 -2.95 -25.65 17.61
C ILE A 440 -3.64 -24.30 17.41
N THR A 441 -4.27 -24.07 16.26
CA THR A 441 -5.01 -22.83 15.99
C THR A 441 -6.19 -22.66 16.95
N ALA A 442 -6.93 -23.72 17.28
CA ALA A 442 -8.02 -23.63 18.26
C ALA A 442 -7.53 -23.23 19.66
N TYR A 443 -6.40 -23.76 20.12
CA TYR A 443 -5.78 -23.33 21.38
C TYR A 443 -5.23 -21.90 21.31
N HIS A 444 -4.67 -21.51 20.16
CA HIS A 444 -4.17 -20.16 19.94
C HIS A 444 -5.30 -19.12 20.03
N GLU A 445 -6.38 -19.31 19.26
CA GLU A 445 -7.54 -18.42 19.29
C GLU A 445 -8.28 -18.48 20.63
N GLY A 446 -8.40 -19.69 21.20
CA GLY A 446 -8.97 -19.88 22.53
C GLY A 446 -8.18 -19.14 23.61
N GLY A 447 -6.85 -19.08 23.47
CA GLY A 447 -5.96 -18.35 24.36
C GLY A 447 -6.22 -16.84 24.33
N HIS A 448 -6.32 -16.25 23.14
CA HIS A 448 -6.72 -14.85 22.99
C HIS A 448 -8.09 -14.57 23.62
N ALA A 449 -9.08 -15.40 23.31
CA ALA A 449 -10.44 -15.20 23.80
C ALA A 449 -10.55 -15.33 25.32
N LEU A 450 -9.90 -16.33 25.92
CA LEU A 450 -9.94 -16.57 27.35
C LEU A 450 -9.25 -15.45 28.13
N VAL A 451 -8.08 -15.00 27.66
CA VAL A 451 -7.36 -13.89 28.31
C VAL A 451 -8.16 -12.60 28.24
N ALA A 452 -8.77 -12.28 27.08
CA ALA A 452 -9.67 -11.14 26.98
C ALA A 452 -10.87 -11.25 27.94
N ALA A 453 -11.50 -12.42 28.05
CA ALA A 453 -12.67 -12.60 28.91
C ALA A 453 -12.36 -12.55 30.42
N ALA A 454 -11.17 -13.00 30.82
CA ALA A 454 -10.72 -12.99 32.22
C ALA A 454 -10.11 -11.64 32.66
N SER A 455 -9.61 -10.84 31.72
CA SER A 455 -9.07 -9.51 31.98
C SER A 455 -10.18 -8.52 32.39
N PRO A 456 -9.95 -7.67 33.41
CA PRO A 456 -10.99 -6.80 33.96
C PRO A 456 -11.38 -5.62 33.06
N ASN A 457 -10.43 -5.05 32.31
CA ASN A 457 -10.69 -3.88 31.45
C ASN A 457 -10.64 -4.22 29.95
N ALA A 458 -10.60 -5.50 29.60
CA ALA A 458 -10.63 -5.93 28.21
C ALA A 458 -12.05 -5.84 27.65
N ASP A 459 -12.13 -5.50 26.37
CA ASP A 459 -13.39 -5.47 25.63
C ASP A 459 -13.96 -6.89 25.46
N PRO A 460 -15.29 -7.04 25.30
CA PRO A 460 -15.91 -8.35 25.18
C PRO A 460 -15.59 -9.06 23.86
N VAL A 461 -15.39 -10.38 23.95
CA VAL A 461 -15.21 -11.26 22.79
C VAL A 461 -16.57 -11.47 22.10
N HIS A 462 -16.63 -11.15 20.81
CA HIS A 462 -17.85 -11.27 20.01
C HIS A 462 -17.88 -12.50 19.12
N LYS A 463 -16.72 -12.93 18.62
CA LYS A 463 -16.62 -14.07 17.70
C LYS A 463 -15.23 -14.70 17.76
N ILE A 464 -15.18 -16.03 17.65
CA ILE A 464 -13.95 -16.80 17.54
C ILE A 464 -14.09 -17.74 16.35
N THR A 465 -13.07 -17.82 15.49
CA THR A 465 -13.08 -18.76 14.37
C THR A 465 -11.70 -19.35 14.10
N ILE A 466 -11.66 -20.65 13.80
CA ILE A 466 -10.45 -21.37 13.39
C ILE A 466 -10.40 -21.59 11.87
N LEU A 467 -11.28 -20.89 11.13
CA LEU A 467 -11.34 -20.97 9.69
C LEU A 467 -10.34 -20.01 9.05
N SER A 468 -9.49 -20.55 8.18
CA SER A 468 -8.48 -19.73 7.52
C SER A 468 -9.07 -18.69 6.56
N ARG A 469 -8.68 -17.42 6.77
CA ARG A 469 -9.07 -16.26 5.94
C ARG A 469 -7.84 -15.45 5.57
N GLY A 470 -7.73 -15.10 4.29
CA GLY A 470 -6.61 -14.28 3.81
C GLY A 470 -5.23 -14.85 4.22
N ARG A 471 -4.52 -14.15 5.10
CA ARG A 471 -3.23 -14.58 5.69
C ARG A 471 -3.36 -15.24 7.07
N ALA A 472 -4.50 -15.07 7.73
CA ALA A 472 -4.78 -15.60 9.07
C ALA A 472 -5.22 -17.08 9.04
N LEU A 473 -4.82 -17.86 10.04
CA LEU A 473 -5.24 -19.25 10.25
C LEU A 473 -6.57 -19.33 11.01
N GLY A 474 -6.75 -18.44 11.99
CA GLY A 474 -7.98 -18.15 12.70
C GLY A 474 -7.97 -16.68 13.12
N TYR A 475 -9.02 -16.21 13.79
CA TYR A 475 -8.98 -14.93 14.51
C TYR A 475 -10.04 -14.87 15.61
N THR A 476 -9.73 -14.05 16.61
CA THR A 476 -10.61 -13.68 17.70
C THR A 476 -11.02 -12.21 17.56
N MET A 477 -12.32 -11.96 17.51
CA MET A 477 -12.89 -10.62 17.35
C MET A 477 -13.30 -10.07 18.71
N VAL A 478 -12.48 -9.17 19.23
CA VAL A 478 -12.75 -8.39 20.43
C VAL A 478 -13.19 -7.00 20.00
N LEU A 479 -14.37 -6.55 20.45
CA LEU A 479 -14.95 -5.27 20.04
C LEU A 479 -15.43 -4.48 21.27
N PRO A 480 -15.13 -3.17 21.33
CA PRO A 480 -15.61 -2.32 22.40
C PRO A 480 -17.12 -2.09 22.27
N GLU A 481 -17.79 -1.87 23.41
CA GLU A 481 -19.22 -1.54 23.41
C GLU A 481 -19.51 -0.09 23.01
N GLU A 482 -18.52 0.78 23.22
CA GLU A 482 -18.56 2.22 22.93
C GLU A 482 -17.27 2.66 22.22
N ASP A 483 -17.37 3.64 21.32
CA ASP A 483 -16.18 4.21 20.66
C ASP A 483 -15.39 5.05 21.69
N LYS A 484 -14.21 4.57 22.10
CA LYS A 484 -13.32 5.27 23.05
C LYS A 484 -12.29 6.10 22.30
N TYR A 485 -12.07 7.34 22.75
CA TYR A 485 -11.02 8.23 22.21
C TYR A 485 -9.67 8.05 22.90
N SER A 486 -9.65 7.54 24.14
CA SER A 486 -8.44 7.37 24.94
C SER A 486 -8.45 6.02 25.64
N THR A 487 -7.25 5.45 25.81
CA THR A 487 -7.03 4.19 26.50
C THR A 487 -6.16 4.42 27.74
N THR A 488 -6.55 3.81 28.85
CA THR A 488 -5.81 3.87 30.11
C THR A 488 -4.64 2.90 30.11
N ARG A 489 -3.64 3.14 30.96
CA ARG A 489 -2.49 2.24 31.11
C ARG A 489 -2.89 0.80 31.42
N ASN A 490 -3.88 0.60 32.30
CA ASN A 490 -4.31 -0.74 32.69
C ASN A 490 -5.06 -1.46 31.55
N GLU A 491 -5.85 -0.74 30.76
CA GLU A 491 -6.45 -1.28 29.53
C GLU A 491 -5.35 -1.68 28.51
N MET A 492 -4.31 -0.86 28.34
CA MET A 492 -3.19 -1.22 27.45
C MET A 492 -2.42 -2.46 27.95
N LEU A 493 -2.26 -2.63 29.27
CA LEU A 493 -1.66 -3.84 29.84
C LEU A 493 -2.54 -5.08 29.61
N ASP A 494 -3.86 -4.95 29.77
CA ASP A 494 -4.81 -6.02 29.42
C ASP A 494 -4.74 -6.34 27.92
N GLN A 495 -4.59 -5.32 27.08
CA GLN A 495 -4.42 -5.49 25.64
C GLN A 495 -3.11 -6.22 25.31
N LEU A 496 -2.01 -5.95 26.01
CA LEU A 496 -0.74 -6.69 25.85
C LEU A 496 -0.90 -8.15 26.27
N ALA A 497 -1.56 -8.42 27.40
CA ALA A 497 -1.83 -9.79 27.84
C ALA A 497 -2.70 -10.54 26.83
N TYR A 498 -3.75 -9.89 26.31
CA TYR A 498 -4.57 -10.42 25.22
C TYR A 498 -3.75 -10.77 23.97
N MET A 499 -2.90 -9.86 23.49
CA MET A 499 -2.05 -10.11 22.31
C MET A 499 -1.08 -11.28 22.52
N LEU A 500 -0.64 -11.53 23.74
CA LEU A 500 0.27 -12.64 24.06
C LEU A 500 -0.46 -13.93 24.46
N GLY A 501 -1.79 -13.90 24.57
CA GLY A 501 -2.62 -15.03 25.00
C GLY A 501 -2.52 -16.26 24.09
N GLY A 502 -2.55 -16.08 22.78
CA GLY A 502 -2.44 -17.20 21.83
C GLY A 502 -1.08 -17.90 21.90
N ARG A 503 0.00 -17.13 22.00
CA ARG A 503 1.36 -17.66 22.20
C ARG A 503 1.51 -18.40 23.53
N ALA A 504 1.02 -17.81 24.62
CA ALA A 504 1.08 -18.42 25.94
C ALA A 504 0.29 -19.73 26.00
N ALA A 505 -0.86 -19.82 25.29
CA ALA A 505 -1.64 -21.05 25.19
C ALA A 505 -0.88 -22.16 24.43
N GLU A 506 -0.17 -21.81 23.35
CA GLU A 506 0.67 -22.78 22.64
C GLU A 506 1.80 -23.33 23.52
N GLU A 507 2.49 -22.45 24.26
CA GLU A 507 3.59 -22.86 25.15
C GLU A 507 3.09 -23.71 26.32
N LEU A 508 1.91 -23.38 26.87
CA LEU A 508 1.30 -24.11 27.98
C LEU A 508 0.90 -25.54 27.59
N VAL A 509 0.31 -25.72 26.41
CA VAL A 509 -0.30 -26.99 25.99
C VAL A 509 0.64 -27.85 25.16
N PHE A 510 1.40 -27.25 24.24
CA PHE A 510 2.24 -27.98 23.29
C PHE A 510 3.72 -27.94 23.63
N HIS A 511 4.15 -27.06 24.55
CA HIS A 511 5.55 -26.86 24.95
C HIS A 511 6.51 -26.50 23.80
N ASP A 512 5.97 -26.24 22.62
CA ASP A 512 6.71 -25.87 21.41
C ASP A 512 5.88 -24.84 20.65
N PRO A 513 6.31 -23.58 20.66
CA PRO A 513 5.52 -22.52 20.07
C PRO A 513 5.74 -22.39 18.56
N THR A 514 4.71 -21.92 17.87
CA THR A 514 4.71 -21.79 16.42
C THR A 514 5.06 -20.39 15.93
N THR A 515 5.23 -20.27 14.61
CA THR A 515 5.41 -18.97 13.92
C THR A 515 4.10 -18.20 13.73
N GLY A 516 2.95 -18.78 14.13
CA GLY A 516 1.63 -18.17 14.01
C GLY A 516 1.49 -16.86 14.79
N ALA A 517 2.12 -16.78 15.96
CA ALA A 517 2.08 -15.61 16.86
C ALA A 517 2.91 -14.39 16.41
N SER A 518 3.54 -14.43 15.23
CA SER A 518 4.47 -13.37 14.79
C SER A 518 3.83 -11.98 14.73
N ASN A 519 2.61 -11.89 14.19
CA ASN A 519 1.85 -10.64 14.09
C ASN A 519 1.43 -10.11 15.47
N ASP A 520 1.12 -10.99 16.42
CA ASP A 520 0.69 -10.56 17.76
C ASP A 520 1.88 -10.06 18.58
N ILE A 521 3.04 -10.69 18.44
CA ILE A 521 4.30 -10.21 19.01
C ILE A 521 4.68 -8.84 18.44
N GLU A 522 4.55 -8.64 17.12
CA GLU A 522 4.82 -7.36 16.46
C GLU A 522 3.92 -6.25 17.03
N LYS A 523 2.60 -6.50 17.10
CA LYS A 523 1.63 -5.56 17.66
C LYS A 523 1.85 -5.28 19.15
N ALA A 524 2.14 -6.32 19.95
CA ALA A 524 2.42 -6.17 21.37
C ALA A 524 3.68 -5.32 21.58
N THR A 525 4.74 -5.59 20.80
CA THR A 525 6.00 -4.83 20.86
C THR A 525 5.79 -3.37 20.46
N ALA A 526 5.03 -3.12 19.38
CA ALA A 526 4.71 -1.76 18.95
C ALA A 526 3.91 -0.98 20.01
N THR A 527 2.93 -1.64 20.63
CA THR A 527 2.09 -1.06 21.69
C THR A 527 2.91 -0.78 22.94
N ALA A 528 3.72 -1.74 23.40
CA ALA A 528 4.62 -1.55 24.54
C ALA A 528 5.64 -0.44 24.28
N ARG A 529 6.21 -0.36 23.07
CA ARG A 529 7.11 0.74 22.70
C ARG A 529 6.39 2.09 22.74
N ALA A 530 5.16 2.19 22.22
CA ALA A 530 4.36 3.42 22.29
C ALA A 530 4.01 3.82 23.74
N MET A 531 3.70 2.87 24.61
CA MET A 531 3.50 3.12 26.05
C MET A 531 4.73 3.77 26.68
N VAL A 532 5.92 3.32 26.29
CA VAL A 532 7.19 3.83 26.83
C VAL A 532 7.58 5.17 26.20
N THR A 533 7.52 5.29 24.87
CA THR A 533 8.10 6.43 24.15
C THR A 533 7.11 7.55 23.85
N GLN A 534 5.83 7.25 23.61
CA GLN A 534 4.85 8.25 23.19
C GLN A 534 3.96 8.71 24.35
N TYR A 535 3.52 7.75 25.18
CA TYR A 535 2.55 8.02 26.25
C TYR A 535 3.20 8.25 27.63
N GLY A 536 4.49 7.93 27.78
CA GLY A 536 5.21 8.14 29.03
C GLY A 536 4.64 7.33 30.22
N MET A 537 4.23 6.09 29.97
CA MET A 537 3.56 5.21 30.94
C MET A 537 4.52 4.36 31.79
N THR A 538 5.78 4.79 31.92
CA THR A 538 6.80 4.13 32.74
C THR A 538 7.34 5.05 33.83
N GLU A 539 7.61 4.49 35.00
CA GLU A 539 8.15 5.26 36.14
C GLU A 539 9.59 5.73 35.87
N ARG A 540 10.41 4.88 35.23
CA ARG A 540 11.84 5.12 35.05
C ARG A 540 12.16 6.21 34.04
N LEU A 541 11.43 6.27 32.93
CA LEU A 541 11.61 7.28 31.88
C LEU A 541 10.68 8.49 32.07
N GLY A 542 9.61 8.33 32.84
CA GLY A 542 8.66 9.39 33.17
C GLY A 542 7.74 9.77 32.02
N ALA A 543 6.97 10.84 32.23
CA ALA A 543 5.99 11.35 31.27
C ALA A 543 6.65 12.26 30.21
N ILE A 544 7.63 11.72 29.47
CA ILE A 544 8.37 12.42 28.42
C ILE A 544 8.15 11.68 27.09
N LYS A 545 7.93 12.44 26.02
CA LYS A 545 7.86 11.89 24.66
C LYS A 545 9.29 11.69 24.13
N PHE A 546 9.65 10.45 23.84
CA PHE A 546 10.93 10.07 23.25
C PHE A 546 10.77 9.78 21.75
N GLY A 547 11.59 10.45 20.94
CA GLY A 547 11.56 10.34 19.48
C GLY A 547 10.58 11.32 18.83
N SER A 548 11.04 12.01 17.79
CA SER A 548 10.20 12.76 16.88
C SER A 548 9.29 11.81 16.10
N SER A 549 7.98 12.05 16.19
CA SER A 549 6.98 11.41 15.35
C SER A 549 6.98 11.93 13.91
N GLU A 550 7.91 12.83 13.56
CA GLU A 550 8.13 13.31 12.20
C GLU A 550 9.04 12.35 11.44
N SER A 551 8.60 11.10 11.29
CA SER A 551 9.21 10.21 10.32
C SER A 551 8.76 10.64 8.93
N GLU A 552 9.47 11.59 8.32
CA GLU A 552 9.42 11.80 6.88
C GLU A 552 9.81 10.49 6.18
N PRO A 553 8.91 9.81 5.43
CA PRO A 553 9.25 8.64 4.66
C PRO A 553 9.93 9.14 3.37
N PHE A 554 11.19 9.57 3.50
CA PHE A 554 12.03 9.90 2.36
C PHE A 554 13.02 8.76 2.11
N LEU A 555 12.98 8.24 0.88
CA LEU A 555 13.76 7.13 0.30
C LEU A 555 15.29 7.33 0.30
N GLY A 556 15.82 8.33 0.99
CA GLY A 556 17.25 8.60 1.14
C GLY A 556 17.70 8.77 2.60
N ARG A 557 16.80 8.60 3.57
CA ARG A 557 17.08 8.82 5.01
C ARG A 557 16.90 7.56 5.87
N GLU A 558 16.68 6.39 5.26
CA GLU A 558 16.61 5.10 5.97
C GLU A 558 17.97 4.64 6.54
N MET A 559 19.10 5.29 6.18
CA MET A 559 20.42 4.99 6.75
C MET A 559 20.72 5.74 8.08
N GLY A 560 19.81 6.56 8.59
CA GLY A 560 20.07 7.32 9.81
C GLY A 560 18.81 7.86 10.46
N HIS A 561 18.05 6.99 11.12
CA HIS A 561 17.16 7.43 12.19
C HIS A 561 18.02 8.04 13.30
N GLN A 562 18.19 9.36 13.28
CA GLN A 562 18.81 10.04 14.40
C GLN A 562 17.78 10.05 15.53
N ARG A 563 17.94 9.12 16.47
CA ARG A 563 17.14 9.09 17.69
C ARG A 563 17.41 10.40 18.44
N ASP A 564 16.35 11.11 18.84
CA ASP A 564 16.45 12.36 19.61
C ASP A 564 16.87 12.14 21.09
N TYR A 565 17.40 10.97 21.40
CA TYR A 565 17.79 10.55 22.74
C TYR A 565 19.06 9.68 22.68
N SER A 566 19.81 9.64 23.78
CA SER A 566 21.08 8.92 23.87
C SER A 566 20.91 7.40 23.74
N GLU A 567 21.99 6.69 23.39
CA GLU A 567 22.00 5.22 23.38
C GLU A 567 21.71 4.62 24.76
N GLU A 568 22.07 5.32 25.84
CA GLU A 568 21.69 4.92 27.21
C GLU A 568 20.16 4.91 27.36
N VAL A 569 19.48 5.99 26.96
CA VAL A 569 18.01 6.06 26.99
C VAL A 569 17.38 5.02 26.06
N ALA A 570 18.00 4.75 24.91
CA ALA A 570 17.54 3.68 24.00
C ALA A 570 17.58 2.30 24.68
N GLY A 571 18.69 1.98 25.37
CA GLY A 571 18.81 0.75 26.14
C GLY A 571 17.77 0.66 27.26
N LEU A 572 17.48 1.77 27.94
CA LEU A 572 16.43 1.85 28.96
C LEU A 572 15.03 1.61 28.37
N VAL A 573 14.74 2.19 27.21
CA VAL A 573 13.46 1.97 26.51
C VAL A 573 13.29 0.49 26.19
N ASP A 574 14.32 -0.16 25.63
CA ASP A 574 14.25 -1.57 25.27
C ASP A 574 14.11 -2.49 26.51
N GLU A 575 14.75 -2.15 27.62
CA GLU A 575 14.59 -2.85 28.91
C GLU A 575 13.16 -2.76 29.45
N GLU A 576 12.56 -1.55 29.43
CA GLU A 576 11.18 -1.34 29.88
C GLU A 576 10.17 -2.03 28.94
N VAL A 577 10.38 -1.98 27.62
CA VAL A 577 9.54 -2.71 26.65
C VAL A 577 9.60 -4.21 26.93
N LYS A 578 10.80 -4.78 27.10
CA LYS A 578 10.97 -6.19 27.44
C LYS A 578 10.22 -6.56 28.71
N LYS A 579 10.34 -5.75 29.76
CA LYS A 579 9.66 -5.96 31.04
C LYS A 579 8.13 -5.93 30.91
N LEU A 580 7.59 -5.00 30.11
CA LEU A 580 6.14 -4.94 29.86
C LEU A 580 5.65 -6.21 29.15
N ILE A 581 6.38 -6.67 28.13
CA ILE A 581 6.05 -7.88 27.37
C ILE A 581 6.15 -9.13 28.23
N GLU A 582 7.22 -9.28 29.02
CA GLU A 582 7.39 -10.43 29.92
C GLU A 582 6.29 -10.50 30.98
N ASN A 583 5.93 -9.36 31.59
CA ASN A 583 4.84 -9.31 32.56
C ASN A 583 3.49 -9.66 31.92
N ALA A 584 3.21 -9.13 30.73
CA ALA A 584 1.97 -9.44 30.01
C ALA A 584 1.91 -10.92 29.60
N HIS A 585 3.03 -11.51 29.18
CA HIS A 585 3.12 -12.94 28.86
C HIS A 585 2.88 -13.81 30.09
N ASN A 586 3.51 -13.47 31.22
CA ASN A 586 3.32 -14.19 32.48
C ASN A 586 1.87 -14.08 32.96
N GLU A 587 1.26 -12.89 32.86
CA GLU A 587 -0.13 -12.69 33.22
C GLU A 587 -1.08 -13.52 32.35
N ALA A 588 -0.85 -13.55 31.03
CA ALA A 588 -1.59 -14.42 30.12
C ALA A 588 -1.43 -15.91 30.50
N TRP A 589 -0.20 -16.34 30.80
CA TRP A 589 0.08 -17.71 31.24
C TRP A 589 -0.70 -18.08 32.51
N GLU A 590 -0.67 -17.23 33.54
CA GLU A 590 -1.36 -17.52 34.79
C GLU A 590 -2.89 -17.59 34.60
N ILE A 591 -3.47 -16.68 33.79
CA ILE A 591 -4.89 -16.70 33.45
C ILE A 591 -5.29 -18.02 32.77
N LEU A 592 -4.46 -18.50 31.83
CA LEU A 592 -4.69 -19.75 31.10
C LEU A 592 -4.57 -20.98 32.01
N VAL A 593 -3.65 -20.96 32.98
CA VAL A 593 -3.50 -22.04 33.97
C VAL A 593 -4.70 -22.08 34.91
N GLU A 594 -5.15 -20.94 35.43
CA GLU A 594 -6.31 -20.85 36.33
C GLU A 594 -7.61 -21.29 35.67
N ASN A 595 -7.75 -21.03 34.37
CA ASN A 595 -8.96 -21.29 33.60
C ASN A 595 -8.79 -22.44 32.59
N ARG A 596 -7.88 -23.38 32.86
CA ARG A 596 -7.51 -24.44 31.91
C ARG A 596 -8.70 -25.30 31.46
N ASP A 597 -9.59 -25.65 32.38
CA ASP A 597 -10.78 -26.45 32.06
C ASP A 597 -11.71 -25.73 31.08
N VAL A 598 -11.84 -24.40 31.23
CA VAL A 598 -12.65 -23.56 30.34
C VAL A 598 -12.01 -23.48 28.95
N LEU A 599 -10.67 -23.38 28.88
CA LEU A 599 -9.93 -23.38 27.62
C LEU A 599 -10.13 -24.69 26.85
N ASP A 600 -10.02 -25.83 27.53
CA ASP A 600 -10.16 -27.14 26.89
C ASP A 600 -11.60 -27.36 26.39
N ASN A 601 -12.61 -26.93 27.16
CA ASN A 601 -14.01 -26.95 26.71
C ASN A 601 -14.24 -26.04 25.49
N LEU A 602 -13.69 -24.82 25.51
CA LEU A 602 -13.77 -23.89 24.38
C LEU A 602 -13.16 -24.49 23.12
N VAL A 603 -12.00 -25.14 23.23
CA VAL A 603 -11.31 -25.78 22.09
C VAL A 603 -12.13 -26.93 21.53
N LEU A 604 -12.76 -27.76 22.38
CA LEU A 604 -13.63 -28.84 21.91
C LEU A 604 -14.80 -28.29 21.08
N GLU A 605 -15.44 -27.23 21.56
CA GLU A 605 -16.50 -26.57 20.81
C GLU A 605 -16.02 -25.95 19.50
N LEU A 606 -14.83 -25.34 19.49
CA LEU A 606 -14.23 -24.78 18.28
C LEU A 606 -13.87 -25.85 17.25
N LEU A 607 -13.42 -27.03 17.69
CA LEU A 607 -13.12 -28.13 16.78
C LEU A 607 -14.39 -28.74 16.17
N GLU A 608 -15.52 -28.71 16.89
CA GLU A 608 -16.81 -29.19 16.39
C GLU A 608 -17.51 -28.19 15.47
N LYS A 609 -17.62 -26.92 15.90
CA LYS A 609 -18.42 -25.88 15.21
C LYS A 609 -17.59 -24.99 14.29
N GLU A 610 -16.26 -25.02 14.38
CA GLU A 610 -15.28 -24.18 13.66
C GLU A 610 -15.38 -22.66 13.91
N THR A 611 -16.53 -22.17 14.35
CA THR A 611 -16.82 -20.77 14.67
C THR A 611 -17.82 -20.68 15.81
N LEU A 612 -17.53 -19.82 16.78
CA LEU A 612 -18.42 -19.51 17.91
C LEU A 612 -18.81 -18.04 17.89
N ASN A 613 -20.10 -17.77 18.10
CA ASN A 613 -20.67 -16.42 18.22
C ASN A 613 -20.80 -16.00 19.70
N LYS A 614 -21.12 -14.72 19.92
CA LYS A 614 -21.21 -14.09 21.25
C LYS A 614 -22.03 -14.89 22.26
N GLU A 615 -23.20 -15.41 21.87
CA GLU A 615 -24.08 -16.15 22.77
C GLU A 615 -23.44 -17.47 23.21
N GLN A 616 -22.84 -18.21 22.29
CA GLN A 616 -22.17 -19.49 22.56
C GLN A 616 -20.91 -19.27 23.41
N ILE A 617 -20.17 -18.19 23.13
CA ILE A 617 -19.00 -17.81 23.92
C ILE A 617 -19.39 -17.48 25.35
N ALA A 618 -20.51 -16.77 25.55
CA ALA A 618 -21.01 -16.44 26.89
C ALA A 618 -21.39 -17.69 27.70
N GLU A 619 -21.92 -18.74 27.07
CA GLU A 619 -22.19 -20.03 27.71
C GLU A 619 -20.90 -20.71 28.17
N VAL A 620 -19.88 -20.77 27.31
CA VAL A 620 -18.58 -21.38 27.64
C VAL A 620 -17.86 -20.60 28.74
N PHE A 621 -17.95 -19.27 28.74
CA PHE A 621 -17.29 -18.41 29.72
C PHE A 621 -18.06 -18.21 31.03
N ALA A 622 -19.20 -18.88 31.22
CA ALA A 622 -20.00 -18.73 32.44
C ALA A 622 -19.22 -19.09 33.73
N THR A 623 -18.23 -19.99 33.64
CA THR A 623 -17.42 -20.44 34.78
C THR A 623 -16.05 -19.78 34.86
N ILE A 624 -15.80 -18.70 34.11
CA ILE A 624 -14.48 -18.05 34.09
C ILE A 624 -14.15 -17.35 35.42
N VAL A 625 -12.93 -17.55 35.89
CA VAL A 625 -12.37 -16.81 37.03
C VAL A 625 -11.73 -15.53 36.49
N LYS A 626 -12.36 -14.39 36.79
CA LYS A 626 -11.84 -13.07 36.41
C LYS A 626 -10.71 -12.64 37.32
N ARG A 627 -9.71 -11.96 36.75
CA ARG A 627 -8.60 -11.39 37.51
C ARG A 627 -9.03 -10.15 38.29
N PRO A 628 -8.46 -9.91 39.48
CA PRO A 628 -8.71 -8.67 40.21
C PRO A 628 -8.15 -7.48 39.44
N ALA A 629 -8.80 -6.31 39.59
CA ALA A 629 -8.30 -5.08 38.99
C ALA A 629 -6.89 -4.75 39.48
N ARG A 630 -6.01 -4.36 38.55
CA ARG A 630 -4.65 -3.90 38.90
C ARG A 630 -4.72 -2.67 39.82
N PRO A 631 -3.77 -2.51 40.76
CA PRO A 631 -3.74 -1.35 41.65
C PRO A 631 -3.59 -0.05 40.86
N ALA A 632 -3.98 1.07 41.49
CA ALA A 632 -3.90 2.40 40.89
C ALA A 632 -2.44 2.74 40.52
N TRP A 633 -2.24 3.22 39.29
CA TRP A 633 -0.94 3.67 38.82
C TRP A 633 -0.60 5.05 39.41
N THR A 634 0.53 5.15 40.11
CA THR A 634 0.99 6.41 40.72
C THR A 634 2.08 7.11 39.92
N GLY A 635 2.73 6.41 38.98
CA GLY A 635 3.85 6.92 38.19
C GLY A 635 5.12 7.23 38.98
N SER A 636 5.10 7.05 40.30
CA SER A 636 6.24 7.18 41.20
C SER A 636 5.89 6.60 42.56
N SER A 637 6.86 5.94 43.19
CA SER A 637 6.79 5.54 44.61
C SER A 637 6.46 6.68 45.59
N ARG A 638 6.66 7.95 45.20
CA ARG A 638 6.41 9.13 46.07
C ARG A 638 5.03 9.77 45.89
N ARG A 639 4.26 9.36 44.88
CA ARG A 639 2.95 9.96 44.57
C ARG A 639 1.83 9.10 45.17
N THR A 640 0.96 9.72 45.97
CA THR A 640 -0.23 9.06 46.53
C THR A 640 -1.48 9.51 45.78
N PRO A 641 -2.30 8.58 45.24
CA PRO A 641 -3.57 8.92 44.62
C PRO A 641 -4.52 9.59 45.61
N SER A 642 -5.31 10.54 45.12
CA SER A 642 -6.41 11.11 45.90
C SER A 642 -7.47 10.03 46.17
N THR A 643 -7.99 10.00 47.40
CA THR A 643 -9.12 9.14 47.78
C THR A 643 -10.48 9.78 47.46
N ARG A 644 -10.49 11.05 47.04
CA ARG A 644 -11.71 11.74 46.60
C ARG A 644 -12.06 11.25 45.19
N PRO A 645 -13.28 10.73 44.96
CA PRO A 645 -13.70 10.29 43.63
C PRO A 645 -13.81 11.46 42.66
N PRO A 646 -13.85 11.19 41.34
CA PRO A 646 -14.19 12.20 40.34
C PRO A 646 -15.52 12.89 40.67
N VAL A 647 -15.64 14.17 40.28
CA VAL A 647 -16.90 14.90 40.43
C VAL A 647 -17.95 14.22 39.56
N GLN A 648 -19.09 13.85 40.16
CA GLN A 648 -20.18 13.22 39.43
C GLN A 648 -20.89 14.27 38.58
N SER A 649 -21.12 13.95 37.30
CA SER A 649 -21.90 14.82 36.42
C SER A 649 -23.38 14.82 36.82
N PRO A 650 -24.17 15.86 36.49
CA PRO A 650 -25.62 15.84 36.68
C PRO A 650 -26.31 14.64 36.03
N LYS A 651 -25.78 14.15 34.89
CA LYS A 651 -26.26 12.94 34.19
C LYS A 651 -25.98 11.67 35.01
N GLU A 652 -24.78 11.54 35.57
CA GLU A 652 -24.40 10.41 36.44
C GLU A 652 -25.19 10.41 37.76
N LEU A 653 -25.42 11.59 38.34
CA LEU A 653 -26.25 11.78 39.52
C LEU A 653 -27.72 11.41 39.24
N ALA A 654 -28.24 11.73 38.06
CA ALA A 654 -29.60 11.31 37.67
C ALA A 654 -29.70 9.79 37.54
N LEU A 655 -28.70 9.15 36.92
CA LEU A 655 -28.61 7.68 36.78
C LEU A 655 -28.50 6.97 38.13
N THR A 656 -27.72 7.51 39.08
CA THR A 656 -27.58 6.93 40.43
C THR A 656 -28.79 7.17 41.32
N ASN A 657 -29.51 8.28 41.14
CA ASN A 657 -30.72 8.59 41.91
C ASN A 657 -32.02 8.03 41.30
N GLY A 658 -31.94 7.26 40.21
CA GLY A 658 -33.12 6.66 39.55
C GLY A 658 -34.08 7.69 38.93
N ALA A 659 -33.65 8.94 38.77
CA ALA A 659 -34.43 9.97 38.11
C ALA A 659 -34.18 9.89 36.59
N ALA A 660 -35.26 9.87 35.80
CA ALA A 660 -35.18 9.89 34.35
C ALA A 660 -34.22 10.99 33.88
N ALA A 661 -33.28 10.63 33.01
CA ALA A 661 -32.29 11.55 32.46
C ALA A 661 -32.99 12.81 31.92
N PRO A 662 -32.53 14.02 32.27
CA PRO A 662 -33.11 15.23 31.73
C PRO A 662 -32.90 15.22 30.21
N THR A 663 -34.01 15.28 29.47
CA THR A 663 -34.04 15.44 28.02
C THR A 663 -33.25 16.67 27.63
N ASP A 664 -32.43 16.58 26.57
CA ASP A 664 -31.61 17.66 26.03
C ASP A 664 -32.46 18.92 25.79
N SER A 665 -32.44 19.83 26.76
CA SER A 665 -32.87 21.21 26.62
C SER A 665 -31.70 22.09 27.07
N ALA A 666 -31.39 23.08 26.24
CA ALA A 666 -30.23 23.96 26.28
C ALA A 666 -29.73 24.36 27.69
N PRO A 667 -28.40 24.52 27.89
CA PRO A 667 -27.85 24.79 29.20
C PRO A 667 -28.28 26.17 29.70
N VAL A 668 -29.04 26.19 30.79
CA VAL A 668 -29.20 27.39 31.62
C VAL A 668 -27.89 27.57 32.38
N VAL A 669 -27.16 28.63 32.08
CA VAL A 669 -25.93 29.01 32.77
C VAL A 669 -26.30 29.52 34.17
N ASP A 670 -26.29 28.64 35.17
CA ASP A 670 -26.26 29.05 36.56
C ASP A 670 -24.83 29.49 36.92
N THR A 671 -24.66 30.81 37.06
CA THR A 671 -23.42 31.42 37.53
C THR A 671 -23.10 30.92 38.94
N VAL A 672 -22.10 30.07 39.06
CA VAL A 672 -21.50 29.70 40.35
C VAL A 672 -20.93 30.97 40.99
N LYS A 673 -21.57 31.46 42.05
CA LYS A 673 -20.99 32.52 42.90
C LYS A 673 -19.75 31.97 43.58
N LEU A 674 -18.58 32.44 43.14
CA LEU A 674 -17.33 32.28 43.87
C LEU A 674 -17.47 32.89 45.28
N PRO A 675 -16.90 32.27 46.33
CA PRO A 675 -16.88 32.86 47.67
C PRO A 675 -16.13 34.19 47.65
N PRO A 676 -16.54 35.19 48.47
CA PRO A 676 -15.91 36.50 48.47
C PRO A 676 -14.43 36.37 48.87
N VAL A 677 -13.55 36.91 48.04
CA VAL A 677 -12.14 37.12 48.34
C VAL A 677 -12.06 38.07 49.53
N GLY A 678 -11.48 37.62 50.64
CA GLY A 678 -11.27 38.44 51.83
C GLY A 678 -10.45 39.69 51.50
N GLU A 679 -10.88 40.83 52.00
CA GLU A 679 -10.20 42.11 51.85
C GLU A 679 -8.75 42.03 52.37
N PRO A 680 -7.79 42.69 51.71
CA PRO A 680 -6.44 42.80 52.25
C PRO A 680 -6.46 43.69 53.50
N SER A 681 -6.03 43.13 54.62
CA SER A 681 -5.75 43.84 55.85
C SER A 681 -4.75 44.96 55.60
N THR A 682 -5.22 46.20 55.57
CA THR A 682 -4.38 47.38 55.74
C THR A 682 -4.09 47.55 57.22
N GLU A 683 -2.91 47.15 57.67
CA GLU A 683 -2.29 47.65 58.91
C GLU A 683 -0.79 47.32 58.92
N GLY A 684 0.06 48.35 59.03
CA GLY A 684 1.43 48.29 59.55
C GLY A 684 2.57 48.13 58.55
#